data_AF-A0A1B6G4J2-F1
#
_entry.id   AF-A0A1B6G4J2-F1
#
_cell.length_a   1.000
_cell.length_b   1.000
_cell.length_c   1.000
_cell.angle_alpha   90.00
_cell.angle_beta   90.00
_cell.angle_gamma   90.00
#
_symmetry.space_group_name_H-M   'P 1'
#
loop_
_entity.id
_entity.type
_entity.pdbx_description
1 polymer ?
#
loop_
_entity_poly.entity_id
_entity_poly.type
_entity_poly.pdbx_seq_one_letter_code
_entity_poly.pdbx_strand_id
1 'polypeptide(L)'
;KTNDKLIARTTELENQVTDLHEQVDAALGAEEMVEQLGQQKLTLEDRQKELEETIADLEALQEINDQLQEDSRELEMDLREEVDLAHAATREALRQKEAILESLADRELTIVKFRELVHKLQEQNQDLRMQLEKESSNKSSVAQILPEMLDFKKMFAESKAHARAIDLELRRMEVQQSQQHVQYLAAFMPDSFMNRGGDNDAVLVLLLFPRLLWKCEVLLSQLKDKFPAVTTAITSQVLSQGHSVQQYAARCYLAMHLHSLQAILRQFHDGLNSCSPETLLKVGASFPDMVQQERALDGYIDLHKRDQLDENVNTDSLEKCVNYFVTMHPLLLLASGETRVHQGHLVNDLGKALQAACDSIHTDTATIQSLIKSGPEPTDMQLLCQHLSTVMEVASQHLKQIRRRLAIFDSDTLPLPPSVDLAQCWQQLARITKLTREVAKAALSQVGNAADSEAGVDVSKLLEALASAWERIFDNDNSGPIASIKAAAASVAGTVAQVAQALLDSEPAVQLTKDDKAAPPITVRAQQVKSELEETKALRTRLESREADIRELKMSLRSKQEELGELQVRKDLAEKRLANQSREDKMAIEKLERKLEEAQKQMQRKEKEFEETMDHLQADIDSLESERGELKDKLKNYSKKVFIEGVKSSVVNATLNSSQNTSVRESPLLLNEIRSLKLALKNEQAEKFKLQVDHIKNLLDQLKPLNIPKRKSTEELKHLTIKAQTLLSDIQRDMLPTVVDISKRRPGEPSLEPANHIVRRMQQEKL
;
A
#
# COMPACT_ATOMS: atom_id res chain seq x y z
N LYS A 1 104.28 24.82 -50.47
CA LYS A 1 103.06 25.01 -51.29
C LYS A 1 102.32 23.71 -51.64
N THR A 2 102.95 22.53 -51.62
CA THR A 2 102.28 21.22 -51.79
C THR A 2 101.66 20.68 -50.50
N ASN A 3 102.25 21.02 -49.35
CA ASN A 3 101.85 20.48 -48.05
C ASN A 3 100.43 20.91 -47.63
N ASP A 4 100.07 22.18 -47.81
CA ASP A 4 98.76 22.69 -47.36
C ASP A 4 97.59 22.09 -48.16
N LYS A 5 97.81 21.75 -49.44
CA LYS A 5 96.82 21.04 -50.28
C LYS A 5 96.67 19.57 -49.87
N LEU A 6 97.75 18.95 -49.43
CA LEU A 6 97.71 17.58 -48.92
C LEU A 6 96.93 17.55 -47.60
N ILE A 7 97.25 18.46 -46.69
CA ILE A 7 96.60 18.58 -45.39
C ILE A 7 95.09 18.78 -45.53
N ALA A 8 94.64 19.72 -46.39
CA ALA A 8 93.22 19.96 -46.62
C ALA A 8 92.50 18.73 -47.20
N ARG A 9 93.16 17.98 -48.10
CA ARG A 9 92.60 16.76 -48.68
C ARG A 9 92.58 15.59 -47.69
N THR A 10 93.59 15.47 -46.82
CA THR A 10 93.55 14.50 -45.73
C THR A 10 92.43 14.81 -44.76
N THR A 11 92.22 16.08 -44.38
CA THR A 11 91.11 16.43 -43.46
C THR A 11 89.74 16.19 -44.09
N GLU A 12 89.59 16.41 -45.40
CA GLU A 12 88.32 16.14 -46.09
C GLU A 12 88.03 14.64 -46.20
N LEU A 13 89.06 13.81 -46.41
CA LEU A 13 88.94 12.35 -46.36
C LEU A 13 88.66 11.86 -44.94
N GLU A 14 89.28 12.45 -43.92
CA GLU A 14 89.01 12.14 -42.51
C GLU A 14 87.55 12.46 -42.13
N ASN A 15 87.01 13.57 -42.61
CA ASN A 15 85.59 13.90 -42.41
C ASN A 15 84.66 12.93 -43.17
N GLN A 16 85.01 12.54 -44.40
CA GLN A 16 84.23 11.53 -45.14
C GLN A 16 84.26 10.16 -44.46
N VAL A 17 85.39 9.78 -43.84
CA VAL A 17 85.51 8.52 -43.09
C VAL A 17 84.66 8.55 -41.81
N THR A 18 84.62 9.69 -41.12
CA THR A 18 83.78 9.84 -39.91
C THR A 18 82.30 9.83 -40.26
N ASP A 19 81.87 10.56 -41.30
CA ASP A 19 80.48 10.52 -41.78
C ASP A 19 80.05 9.11 -42.22
N LEU A 20 80.95 8.35 -42.87
CA LEU A 20 80.67 6.95 -43.23
C LEU A 20 80.61 6.03 -42.00
N HIS A 21 81.41 6.28 -40.97
CA HIS A 21 81.31 5.55 -39.69
C HIS A 21 79.98 5.80 -39.02
N GLU A 22 79.54 7.05 -38.92
CA GLU A 22 78.24 7.40 -38.33
C GLU A 22 77.07 6.79 -39.12
N GLN A 23 77.17 6.72 -40.46
CA GLN A 23 76.18 6.04 -41.29
C GLN A 23 76.15 4.53 -41.05
N VAL A 24 77.32 3.90 -40.85
CA VAL A 24 77.42 2.47 -40.53
C VAL A 24 76.85 2.18 -39.14
N ASP A 25 77.16 3.00 -38.14
CA ASP A 25 76.62 2.85 -36.78
C ASP A 25 75.09 3.06 -36.75
N ALA A 26 74.58 4.03 -37.51
CA ALA A 26 73.14 4.23 -37.67
C ALA A 26 72.47 3.07 -38.42
N ALA A 27 73.13 2.49 -39.42
CA ALA A 27 72.63 1.31 -40.13
C ALA A 27 72.61 0.07 -39.24
N LEU A 28 73.65 -0.14 -38.42
CA LEU A 28 73.72 -1.23 -37.44
C LEU A 28 72.64 -1.09 -36.37
N GLY A 29 72.40 0.12 -35.84
CA GLY A 29 71.32 0.36 -34.88
C GLY A 29 69.92 0.17 -35.49
N ALA A 30 69.74 0.49 -36.76
CA ALA A 30 68.50 0.20 -37.48
C ALA A 30 68.31 -1.31 -37.72
N GLU A 31 69.40 -2.05 -38.03
CA GLU A 31 69.39 -3.50 -38.17
C GLU A 31 69.02 -4.19 -36.84
N GLU A 32 69.65 -3.82 -35.73
CA GLU A 32 69.32 -4.34 -34.39
C GLU A 32 67.86 -4.06 -34.01
N MET A 33 67.32 -2.87 -34.34
CA MET A 33 65.92 -2.55 -34.10
C MET A 33 64.98 -3.40 -34.95
N VAL A 34 65.32 -3.62 -36.22
CA VAL A 34 64.54 -4.48 -37.12
C VAL A 34 64.57 -5.93 -36.66
N GLU A 35 65.71 -6.41 -36.16
CA GLU A 35 65.83 -7.76 -35.58
C GLU A 35 64.97 -7.90 -34.32
N GLN A 36 65.04 -6.95 -33.39
CA GLN A 36 64.20 -6.94 -32.19
C GLN A 36 62.70 -6.88 -32.52
N LEU A 37 62.29 -6.01 -33.46
CA LEU A 37 60.91 -5.92 -33.91
C LEU A 37 60.47 -7.19 -34.65
N GLY A 38 61.35 -7.80 -35.43
CA GLY A 38 61.09 -9.08 -36.09
C GLY A 38 60.86 -10.20 -35.09
N GLN A 39 61.66 -10.26 -34.02
CA GLN A 39 61.50 -11.25 -32.97
C GLN A 39 60.25 -11.01 -32.12
N GLN A 40 59.93 -9.75 -31.79
CA GLN A 40 58.68 -9.40 -31.12
C GLN A 40 57.47 -9.76 -31.99
N LYS A 41 57.53 -9.47 -33.28
CA LYS A 41 56.48 -9.83 -34.23
C LYS A 41 56.27 -11.35 -34.27
N LEU A 42 57.35 -12.14 -34.34
CA LEU A 42 57.26 -13.60 -34.31
C LEU A 42 56.59 -14.09 -33.02
N THR A 43 56.98 -13.56 -31.86
CA THR A 43 56.36 -13.94 -30.58
C THR A 43 54.88 -13.57 -30.49
N LEU A 44 54.47 -12.44 -31.08
CA LEU A 44 53.08 -12.03 -31.13
C LEU A 44 52.26 -12.90 -32.09
N GLU A 45 52.84 -13.28 -33.23
CA GLU A 45 52.20 -14.21 -34.19
C GLU A 45 52.00 -15.60 -33.57
N ASP A 46 52.98 -16.11 -32.81
CA ASP A 46 52.83 -17.39 -32.11
C ASP A 46 51.77 -17.29 -31.00
N ARG A 47 51.76 -16.19 -30.24
CA ARG A 47 50.73 -15.94 -29.22
C ARG A 47 49.34 -15.80 -29.82
N GLN A 48 49.24 -15.19 -31.00
CA GLN A 48 47.98 -15.07 -31.72
C GLN A 48 47.47 -16.45 -32.16
N LYS A 49 48.33 -17.31 -32.71
CA LYS A 49 47.95 -18.69 -33.08
C LYS A 49 47.49 -19.50 -31.88
N GLU A 50 48.20 -19.41 -30.75
CA GLU A 50 47.78 -20.08 -29.50
C GLU A 50 46.39 -19.61 -29.06
N LEU A 51 46.14 -18.30 -29.12
CA LEU A 51 44.84 -17.75 -28.74
C LEU A 51 43.73 -18.19 -29.70
N GLU A 52 44.00 -18.19 -31.01
CA GLU A 52 43.06 -18.68 -32.03
C GLU A 52 42.71 -20.17 -31.82
N GLU A 53 43.69 -21.01 -31.49
CA GLU A 53 43.46 -22.43 -31.14
C GLU A 53 42.61 -22.57 -29.86
N THR A 54 42.91 -21.80 -28.81
CA THR A 54 42.11 -21.83 -27.58
C THR A 54 40.68 -21.32 -27.79
N ILE A 55 40.47 -20.35 -28.68
CA ILE A 55 39.12 -19.87 -29.03
C ILE A 55 38.35 -20.97 -29.74
N ALA A 56 38.97 -21.66 -30.72
CA ALA A 56 38.34 -22.77 -31.42
C ALA A 56 37.94 -23.92 -30.46
N ASP A 57 38.79 -24.25 -29.49
CA ASP A 57 38.46 -25.25 -28.46
C ASP A 57 37.30 -24.81 -27.56
N LEU A 58 37.25 -23.53 -27.19
CA LEU A 58 36.15 -22.97 -26.38
C LEU A 58 34.84 -22.92 -27.16
N GLU A 59 34.89 -22.59 -28.45
CA GLU A 59 33.72 -22.63 -29.35
C GLU A 59 33.20 -24.06 -29.48
N ALA A 60 34.08 -25.06 -29.66
CA ALA A 60 33.68 -26.47 -29.69
C ALA A 60 33.06 -26.95 -28.36
N LEU A 61 33.60 -26.50 -27.22
CA LEU A 61 32.99 -26.79 -25.91
C LEU A 61 31.63 -26.11 -25.73
N GLN A 62 31.47 -24.91 -26.27
CA GLN A 62 30.19 -24.20 -26.25
C GLN A 62 29.15 -24.95 -27.12
N GLU A 63 29.50 -25.37 -28.32
CA GLU A 63 28.60 -26.17 -29.19
C GLU A 63 28.13 -27.46 -28.50
N ILE A 64 29.04 -28.17 -27.80
CA ILE A 64 28.68 -29.37 -27.05
C ILE A 64 27.76 -29.04 -25.87
N ASN A 65 28.01 -27.94 -25.16
CA ASN A 65 27.18 -27.51 -24.05
C ASN A 65 25.78 -27.08 -24.50
N ASP A 66 25.68 -26.41 -25.65
CA ASP A 66 24.41 -26.01 -26.25
C ASP A 66 23.61 -27.26 -26.66
N GLN A 67 24.25 -28.26 -27.28
CA GLN A 67 23.61 -29.54 -27.58
C GLN A 67 23.13 -30.27 -26.32
N LEU A 68 23.93 -30.28 -25.24
CA LEU A 68 23.53 -30.92 -23.98
C LEU A 68 22.34 -30.21 -23.32
N GLN A 69 22.27 -28.88 -23.44
CA GLN A 69 21.13 -28.11 -22.95
C GLN A 69 19.87 -28.38 -23.76
N GLU A 70 19.98 -28.50 -25.08
CA GLU A 70 18.87 -28.91 -25.96
C GLU A 70 18.36 -30.30 -25.58
N ASP A 71 19.26 -31.30 -25.47
CA ASP A 71 18.90 -32.67 -25.08
C ASP A 71 18.25 -32.72 -23.69
N SER A 72 18.78 -31.95 -22.72
CA SER A 72 18.19 -31.86 -21.38
C SER A 72 16.79 -31.25 -21.40
N ARG A 73 16.55 -30.27 -22.28
CA ARG A 73 15.26 -29.60 -22.43
C ARG A 73 14.24 -30.50 -23.12
N GLU A 74 14.66 -31.26 -24.14
CA GLU A 74 13.82 -32.27 -24.78
C GLU A 74 13.41 -33.36 -23.78
N LEU A 75 14.37 -33.89 -23.00
CA LEU A 75 14.08 -34.88 -21.97
C LEU A 75 13.13 -34.34 -20.89
N GLU A 76 13.29 -33.08 -20.48
CA GLU A 76 12.37 -32.45 -19.54
C GLU A 76 10.95 -32.35 -20.12
N MET A 77 10.84 -32.01 -21.40
CA MET A 77 9.56 -31.95 -22.10
C MET A 77 8.89 -33.32 -22.15
N ASP A 78 9.63 -34.37 -22.51
CA ASP A 78 9.14 -35.75 -22.54
C ASP A 78 8.64 -36.20 -21.16
N LEU A 79 9.41 -35.92 -20.10
CA LEU A 79 9.00 -36.25 -18.72
C LEU A 79 7.74 -35.48 -18.28
N ARG A 80 7.58 -34.22 -18.73
CA ARG A 80 6.37 -33.44 -18.46
C ARG A 80 5.16 -34.03 -19.20
N GLU A 81 5.32 -34.48 -20.45
CA GLU A 81 4.27 -35.18 -21.19
C GLU A 81 3.90 -36.51 -20.53
N GLU A 82 4.87 -37.27 -20.04
CA GLU A 82 4.62 -38.50 -19.27
C GLU A 82 3.85 -38.22 -17.97
N VAL A 83 4.18 -37.14 -17.26
CA VAL A 83 3.44 -36.70 -16.06
C VAL A 83 2.01 -36.32 -16.42
N ASP A 84 1.78 -35.60 -17.52
CA ASP A 84 0.44 -35.24 -17.96
C ASP A 84 -0.40 -36.46 -18.37
N LEU A 85 0.22 -37.43 -19.05
CA LEU A 85 -0.39 -38.72 -19.37
C LEU A 85 -0.72 -39.51 -18.09
N ALA A 86 0.20 -39.57 -17.12
CA ALA A 86 -0.01 -40.24 -15.84
C ALA A 86 -1.12 -39.57 -15.02
N HIS A 87 -1.19 -38.24 -15.00
CA HIS A 87 -2.27 -37.48 -14.37
C HIS A 87 -3.62 -37.71 -15.08
N ALA A 88 -3.63 -37.77 -16.41
CA ALA A 88 -4.84 -38.09 -17.17
C ALA A 88 -5.33 -39.52 -16.87
N ALA A 89 -4.43 -40.50 -16.83
CA ALA A 89 -4.72 -41.87 -16.44
C ALA A 89 -5.25 -41.96 -15.00
N THR A 90 -4.66 -41.19 -14.07
CA THR A 90 -5.10 -41.14 -12.67
C THR A 90 -6.51 -40.56 -12.55
N ARG A 91 -6.81 -39.47 -13.27
CA ARG A 91 -8.16 -38.88 -13.31
C ARG A 91 -9.18 -39.86 -13.88
N GLU A 92 -8.83 -40.58 -14.93
CA GLU A 92 -9.70 -41.58 -15.54
C GLU A 92 -9.92 -42.78 -14.61
N ALA A 93 -8.87 -43.28 -13.96
CA ALA A 93 -8.98 -44.34 -12.95
C ALA A 93 -9.84 -43.91 -11.75
N LEU A 94 -9.74 -42.64 -11.31
CA LEU A 94 -10.61 -42.10 -10.26
C LEU A 94 -12.08 -42.05 -10.71
N ARG A 95 -12.35 -41.61 -11.94
CA ARG A 95 -13.73 -41.66 -12.50
C ARG A 95 -14.26 -43.08 -12.59
N GLN A 96 -13.45 -44.04 -13.03
CA GLN A 96 -13.85 -45.44 -13.08
C GLN A 96 -14.11 -46.00 -11.68
N LYS A 97 -13.25 -45.67 -10.71
CA LYS A 97 -13.46 -46.03 -9.29
C LYS A 97 -14.77 -45.44 -8.77
N GLU A 98 -15.05 -44.17 -9.02
CA GLU A 98 -16.30 -43.52 -8.63
C GLU A 98 -17.52 -44.20 -9.27
N ALA A 99 -17.45 -44.54 -10.56
CA ALA A 99 -18.50 -45.27 -11.26
C ALA A 99 -18.72 -46.68 -10.68
N ILE A 100 -17.65 -47.39 -10.32
CA ILE A 100 -17.75 -48.71 -9.66
C ILE A 100 -18.32 -48.57 -8.25
N LEU A 101 -17.91 -47.56 -7.48
CA LEU A 101 -18.44 -47.31 -6.14
C LEU A 101 -19.93 -46.94 -6.19
N GLU A 102 -20.35 -46.12 -7.15
CA GLU A 102 -21.77 -45.83 -7.40
C GLU A 102 -22.52 -47.12 -7.76
N SER A 103 -21.97 -47.93 -8.67
CA SER A 103 -22.55 -49.22 -9.04
C SER A 103 -22.58 -50.24 -7.88
N LEU A 104 -21.63 -50.17 -6.95
CA LEU A 104 -21.61 -51.00 -5.75
C LEU A 104 -22.69 -50.54 -4.77
N ALA A 105 -22.79 -49.24 -4.52
CA ALA A 105 -23.85 -48.67 -3.68
C ALA A 105 -25.24 -48.99 -4.23
N ASP A 106 -25.43 -48.96 -5.55
CA ASP A 106 -26.67 -49.38 -6.22
C ASP A 106 -26.98 -50.86 -5.98
N ARG A 107 -25.96 -51.73 -6.08
CA ARG A 107 -26.11 -53.16 -5.77
C ARG A 107 -26.39 -53.39 -4.30
N GLU A 108 -25.76 -52.67 -3.39
CA GLU A 108 -26.02 -52.75 -1.95
C GLU A 108 -27.46 -52.35 -1.62
N LEU A 109 -27.95 -51.24 -2.18
CA LEU A 109 -29.33 -50.81 -2.04
C LEU A 109 -30.30 -51.85 -2.63
N THR A 110 -29.95 -52.42 -3.78
CA THR A 110 -30.72 -53.49 -4.41
C THR A 110 -30.76 -54.74 -3.52
N ILE A 111 -29.66 -55.10 -2.85
CA ILE A 111 -29.61 -56.19 -1.88
C ILE A 111 -30.49 -55.89 -0.67
N VAL A 112 -30.50 -54.66 -0.15
CA VAL A 112 -31.40 -54.26 0.93
C VAL A 112 -32.86 -54.40 0.51
N LYS A 113 -33.22 -53.92 -0.68
CA LYS A 113 -34.58 -54.09 -1.23
C LYS A 113 -34.94 -55.55 -1.48
N PHE A 114 -34.00 -56.38 -1.94
CA PHE A 114 -34.22 -57.82 -2.05
C PHE A 114 -34.38 -58.47 -0.68
N ARG A 115 -33.66 -58.03 0.37
CA ARG A 115 -33.86 -58.51 1.74
C ARG A 115 -35.23 -58.12 2.28
N GLU A 116 -35.67 -56.89 2.05
CA GLU A 116 -37.02 -56.44 2.39
C GLU A 116 -38.08 -57.19 1.60
N LEU A 117 -37.87 -57.45 0.31
CA LEU A 117 -38.77 -58.24 -0.51
C LEU A 117 -38.81 -59.68 -0.03
N VAL A 118 -37.68 -60.30 0.30
CA VAL A 118 -37.63 -61.65 0.88
C VAL A 118 -38.34 -61.66 2.22
N HIS A 119 -38.16 -60.63 3.06
CA HIS A 119 -38.90 -60.50 4.31
C HIS A 119 -40.41 -60.36 4.06
N LYS A 120 -40.83 -59.51 3.11
CA LYS A 120 -42.23 -59.37 2.70
C LYS A 120 -42.78 -60.65 2.10
N LEU A 121 -42.02 -61.40 1.32
CA LEU A 121 -42.41 -62.68 0.75
C LEU A 121 -42.45 -63.78 1.82
N GLN A 122 -41.63 -63.69 2.86
CA GLN A 122 -41.69 -64.56 4.03
C GLN A 122 -42.93 -64.24 4.86
N GLU A 123 -43.21 -62.97 5.11
CA GLU A 123 -44.40 -62.48 5.79
C GLU A 123 -45.67 -62.82 4.98
N GLN A 124 -45.66 -62.59 3.66
CA GLN A 124 -46.72 -63.02 2.75
C GLN A 124 -46.80 -64.54 2.64
N ASN A 125 -45.72 -65.32 2.75
CA ASN A 125 -45.83 -66.78 2.82
C ASN A 125 -46.41 -67.22 4.16
N GLN A 126 -46.12 -66.50 5.23
CA GLN A 126 -46.65 -66.77 6.55
C GLN A 126 -48.13 -66.38 6.61
N ASP A 127 -48.49 -65.24 6.03
CA ASP A 127 -49.85 -64.77 5.81
C ASP A 127 -50.57 -65.62 4.79
N LEU A 128 -49.92 -66.11 3.73
CA LEU A 128 -50.49 -67.07 2.78
C LEU A 128 -50.59 -68.45 3.40
N ARG A 129 -49.78 -68.84 4.39
CA ARG A 129 -50.03 -70.06 5.17
C ARG A 129 -51.22 -69.85 6.09
N MET A 130 -51.31 -68.69 6.75
CA MET A 130 -52.48 -68.29 7.56
C MET A 130 -53.74 -68.05 6.71
N GLN A 131 -53.60 -67.61 5.46
CA GLN A 131 -54.64 -67.40 4.47
C GLN A 131 -54.95 -68.70 3.77
N LEU A 132 -54.03 -69.61 3.44
CA LEU A 132 -54.35 -70.96 2.94
C LEU A 132 -55.07 -71.78 4.03
N GLU A 133 -54.76 -71.54 5.30
CA GLU A 133 -55.58 -71.96 6.45
C GLU A 133 -56.97 -71.30 6.47
N LYS A 134 -57.10 -70.06 5.99
CA LYS A 134 -58.36 -69.27 5.88
C LYS A 134 -59.10 -69.42 4.54
N GLU A 135 -58.45 -69.95 3.53
CA GLU A 135 -58.69 -69.76 2.10
C GLU A 135 -58.31 -71.05 1.34
N SER A 136 -58.74 -72.17 1.95
CA SER A 136 -59.46 -73.24 1.24
C SER A 136 -60.68 -72.76 0.42
N SER A 137 -60.87 -71.44 0.29
CA SER A 137 -61.92 -70.74 -0.40
C SER A 137 -61.36 -69.63 -1.28
N ASN A 138 -61.08 -70.00 -2.52
CA ASN A 138 -61.01 -69.13 -3.71
C ASN A 138 -59.65 -68.52 -4.10
N LYS A 139 -59.18 -69.02 -5.25
CA LYS A 139 -58.10 -68.50 -6.08
C LYS A 139 -58.59 -67.29 -6.88
N SER A 140 -57.75 -66.26 -7.00
CA SER A 140 -57.16 -65.80 -8.28
C SER A 140 -56.76 -64.32 -8.23
N SER A 141 -55.49 -63.99 -8.51
CA SER A 141 -55.10 -63.01 -9.56
C SER A 141 -53.59 -62.71 -9.50
N VAL A 142 -52.82 -63.37 -10.36
CA VAL A 142 -51.41 -63.03 -10.65
C VAL A 142 -51.38 -62.27 -11.97
N ALA A 143 -51.41 -60.94 -11.92
CA ALA A 143 -51.22 -60.07 -13.09
C ALA A 143 -50.85 -58.62 -12.71
N GLN A 144 -49.73 -58.40 -11.99
CA GLN A 144 -49.28 -57.02 -11.63
C GLN A 144 -47.74 -56.80 -11.61
N ILE A 145 -46.92 -57.61 -12.28
CA ILE A 145 -45.45 -57.56 -12.08
C ILE A 145 -44.70 -56.61 -13.05
N LEU A 146 -45.34 -56.07 -14.09
CA LEU A 146 -44.67 -55.20 -15.09
C LEU A 146 -44.52 -53.69 -14.74
N PRO A 147 -45.26 -53.08 -13.80
CA PRO A 147 -45.03 -51.68 -13.38
C PRO A 147 -43.84 -51.43 -12.43
N GLU A 148 -43.33 -52.43 -11.71
CA GLU A 148 -42.34 -52.24 -10.62
C GLU A 148 -40.94 -51.80 -11.13
N MET A 149 -40.50 -52.26 -12.30
CA MET A 149 -39.16 -51.96 -12.84
C MET A 149 -38.98 -50.47 -13.24
N LEU A 150 -40.04 -49.81 -13.72
CA LEU A 150 -40.03 -48.37 -14.00
C LEU A 150 -40.09 -47.55 -12.70
N ASP A 151 -40.73 -48.09 -11.66
CA ASP A 151 -40.86 -47.46 -10.36
C ASP A 151 -39.53 -47.42 -9.59
N PHE A 152 -38.64 -48.41 -9.77
CA PHE A 152 -37.32 -48.40 -9.11
C PHE A 152 -36.37 -47.32 -9.61
N LYS A 153 -36.34 -47.03 -10.92
CA LYS A 153 -35.49 -45.98 -11.49
C LYS A 153 -36.01 -44.59 -11.13
N LYS A 154 -37.34 -44.45 -11.04
CA LYS A 154 -38.01 -43.25 -10.55
C LYS A 154 -37.73 -43.03 -9.06
N MET A 155 -37.90 -44.05 -8.22
CA MET A 155 -37.54 -44.03 -6.80
C MET A 155 -36.06 -43.72 -6.55
N PHE A 156 -35.14 -44.19 -7.40
CA PHE A 156 -33.71 -43.87 -7.26
C PHE A 156 -33.42 -42.40 -7.60
N ALA A 157 -34.00 -41.90 -8.69
CA ALA A 157 -33.92 -40.48 -9.05
C ALA A 157 -34.56 -39.58 -7.98
N GLU A 158 -35.69 -40.00 -7.42
CA GLU A 158 -36.38 -39.34 -6.30
C GLU A 158 -35.51 -39.34 -5.04
N SER A 159 -34.92 -40.48 -4.65
CA SER A 159 -34.03 -40.56 -3.48
C SER A 159 -32.77 -39.70 -3.64
N LYS A 160 -32.16 -39.68 -4.84
CA LYS A 160 -30.99 -38.83 -5.15
C LYS A 160 -31.39 -37.35 -5.16
N ALA A 161 -32.58 -37.01 -5.65
CA ALA A 161 -33.13 -35.66 -5.59
C ALA A 161 -33.44 -35.24 -4.15
N HIS A 162 -33.98 -36.14 -3.31
CA HIS A 162 -34.23 -35.89 -1.90
C HIS A 162 -32.93 -35.64 -1.12
N ALA A 163 -31.89 -36.46 -1.32
CA ALA A 163 -30.58 -36.23 -0.70
C ALA A 163 -30.01 -34.85 -1.10
N ARG A 164 -30.04 -34.52 -2.40
CA ARG A 164 -29.62 -33.19 -2.90
C ARG A 164 -30.48 -32.05 -2.34
N ALA A 165 -31.78 -32.26 -2.17
CA ALA A 165 -32.67 -31.26 -1.60
C ALA A 165 -32.30 -30.97 -0.15
N ILE A 166 -32.03 -32.01 0.65
CA ILE A 166 -31.55 -31.86 2.03
C ILE A 166 -30.21 -31.12 2.06
N ASP A 167 -29.24 -31.49 1.22
CA ASP A 167 -27.95 -30.79 1.14
C ASP A 167 -28.12 -29.31 0.77
N LEU A 168 -29.03 -28.99 -0.15
CA LEU A 168 -29.34 -27.62 -0.53
C LEU A 168 -30.04 -26.85 0.61
N GLU A 169 -30.89 -27.49 1.40
CA GLU A 169 -31.49 -26.89 2.59
C GLU A 169 -30.44 -26.60 3.68
N LEU A 170 -29.51 -27.52 3.92
CA LEU A 170 -28.40 -27.32 4.85
C LEU A 170 -27.51 -26.16 4.40
N ARG A 171 -27.12 -26.11 3.12
CA ARG A 171 -26.36 -24.99 2.54
C ARG A 171 -27.14 -23.67 2.61
N ARG A 172 -28.46 -23.70 2.39
CA ARG A 172 -29.31 -22.50 2.53
C ARG A 172 -29.28 -21.97 3.95
N MET A 173 -29.37 -22.85 4.94
CA MET A 173 -29.27 -22.50 6.35
C MET A 173 -27.89 -21.91 6.68
N GLU A 174 -26.79 -22.51 6.20
CA GLU A 174 -25.43 -21.98 6.38
C GLU A 174 -25.25 -20.59 5.74
N VAL A 175 -25.77 -20.39 4.53
CA VAL A 175 -25.76 -19.08 3.85
C VAL A 175 -26.56 -18.05 4.65
N GLN A 176 -27.73 -18.42 5.19
CA GLN A 176 -28.53 -17.52 6.03
C GLN A 176 -27.78 -17.16 7.33
N GLN A 177 -27.13 -18.11 7.99
CA GLN A 177 -26.32 -17.84 9.18
C GLN A 177 -25.13 -16.93 8.86
N SER A 178 -24.43 -17.19 7.76
CA SER A 178 -23.31 -16.35 7.31
C SER A 178 -23.77 -14.92 6.99
N GLN A 179 -24.91 -14.76 6.32
CA GLN A 179 -25.52 -13.44 6.07
C GLN A 179 -25.88 -12.71 7.35
N GLN A 180 -26.49 -13.39 8.33
CA GLN A 180 -26.79 -12.79 9.65
C GLN A 180 -25.52 -12.42 10.40
N HIS A 181 -24.50 -13.26 10.36
CA HIS A 181 -23.21 -12.98 10.98
C HIS A 181 -22.57 -11.71 10.37
N VAL A 182 -22.56 -11.56 9.04
CA VAL A 182 -22.07 -10.35 8.37
C VAL A 182 -22.92 -9.12 8.74
N GLN A 183 -24.24 -9.25 8.83
CA GLN A 183 -25.12 -8.15 9.27
C GLN A 183 -24.83 -7.71 10.70
N TYR A 184 -24.58 -8.65 11.62
CA TYR A 184 -24.22 -8.31 12.99
C TYR A 184 -22.84 -7.67 13.08
N LEU A 185 -21.84 -8.16 12.35
CA LEU A 185 -20.53 -7.52 12.28
C LEU A 185 -20.61 -6.10 11.69
N ALA A 186 -21.37 -5.93 10.61
CA ALA A 186 -21.63 -4.65 9.98
C ALA A 186 -22.26 -3.63 10.95
N ALA A 187 -23.10 -4.06 11.89
CA ALA A 187 -23.71 -3.20 12.89
C ALA A 187 -22.73 -2.63 13.93
N PHE A 188 -21.54 -3.22 14.09
CA PHE A 188 -20.46 -2.68 14.93
C PHE A 188 -19.54 -1.70 14.17
N MET A 189 -19.68 -1.60 12.85
CA MET A 189 -18.85 -0.73 12.03
C MET A 189 -19.36 0.73 12.13
N PRO A 190 -18.46 1.74 12.09
CA PRO A 190 -18.86 3.14 12.12
C PRO A 190 -19.61 3.55 10.84
N ASP A 191 -20.43 4.61 10.90
CA ASP A 191 -21.16 5.10 9.71
C ASP A 191 -20.24 5.44 8.53
N SER A 192 -19.00 5.86 8.80
CA SER A 192 -17.98 6.11 7.77
C SER A 192 -17.65 4.88 6.92
N PHE A 193 -17.76 3.68 7.49
CA PHE A 193 -17.59 2.42 6.77
C PHE A 193 -18.70 2.21 5.73
N MET A 194 -19.93 2.62 6.06
CA MET A 194 -21.14 2.41 5.25
C MET A 194 -21.41 3.52 4.23
N ASN A 195 -20.69 4.65 4.31
CA ASN A 195 -20.83 5.73 3.35
C ASN A 195 -20.49 5.26 1.92
N ARG A 196 -21.08 5.93 0.91
CA ARG A 196 -20.78 5.66 -0.50
C ARG A 196 -19.29 5.88 -0.77
N GLY A 197 -18.63 4.88 -1.35
CA GLY A 197 -17.18 4.86 -1.55
C GLY A 197 -16.37 4.63 -0.27
N GLY A 198 -17.04 4.26 0.82
CA GLY A 198 -16.41 3.81 2.06
C GLY A 198 -15.88 2.38 1.95
N ASP A 199 -15.33 1.91 3.06
CA ASP A 199 -14.70 0.59 3.16
C ASP A 199 -15.68 -0.58 2.85
N ASN A 200 -16.98 -0.42 3.12
CA ASN A 200 -18.00 -1.42 2.76
C ASN A 200 -18.09 -1.64 1.25
N ASP A 201 -18.15 -0.55 0.46
CA ASP A 201 -18.25 -0.64 -0.99
C ASP A 201 -16.98 -1.28 -1.58
N ALA A 202 -15.80 -0.99 -1.02
CA ALA A 202 -14.56 -1.65 -1.40
C ALA A 202 -14.58 -3.17 -1.15
N VAL A 203 -15.10 -3.62 0.01
CA VAL A 203 -15.29 -5.06 0.29
C VAL A 203 -16.24 -5.68 -0.74
N LEU A 204 -17.34 -5.01 -1.06
CA LEU A 204 -18.33 -5.52 -2.01
C LEU A 204 -17.78 -5.60 -3.44
N VAL A 205 -16.94 -4.66 -3.86
CA VAL A 205 -16.24 -4.71 -5.16
C VAL A 205 -15.27 -5.89 -5.22
N LEU A 206 -14.50 -6.15 -4.17
CA LEU A 206 -13.59 -7.31 -4.10
C LEU A 206 -14.33 -8.64 -4.26
N LEU A 207 -15.58 -8.72 -3.78
CA LEU A 207 -16.43 -9.90 -3.93
C LEU A 207 -17.16 -9.95 -5.29
N LEU A 208 -17.41 -8.79 -5.91
CA LEU A 208 -18.14 -8.69 -7.17
C LEU A 208 -17.36 -9.34 -8.32
N PHE A 209 -16.07 -9.05 -8.47
CA PHE A 209 -15.29 -9.55 -9.62
C PHE A 209 -15.16 -11.09 -9.65
N PRO A 210 -14.78 -11.78 -8.55
CA PRO A 210 -14.84 -13.24 -8.48
C PRO A 210 -16.23 -13.80 -8.77
N ARG A 211 -17.29 -13.15 -8.26
CA ARG A 211 -18.68 -13.56 -8.51
C ARG A 211 -19.06 -13.47 -9.99
N LEU A 212 -18.69 -12.38 -10.66
CA LEU A 212 -18.92 -12.21 -12.10
C LEU A 212 -18.11 -13.22 -12.93
N LEU A 213 -16.85 -13.46 -12.57
CA LEU A 213 -16.01 -14.49 -13.21
C LEU A 213 -16.66 -15.88 -13.11
N TRP A 214 -17.15 -16.24 -11.92
CA TRP A 214 -17.85 -17.51 -11.69
C TRP A 214 -19.14 -17.62 -12.50
N LYS A 215 -19.92 -16.54 -12.59
CA LYS A 215 -21.13 -16.49 -13.43
C LYS A 215 -20.80 -16.73 -14.91
N CYS A 216 -19.71 -16.13 -15.42
CA CYS A 216 -19.23 -16.40 -16.77
C CYS A 216 -18.84 -17.88 -16.95
N GLU A 217 -18.13 -18.47 -16.00
CA GLU A 217 -17.72 -19.89 -16.04
C GLU A 217 -18.92 -20.84 -16.04
N VAL A 218 -19.92 -20.59 -15.20
CA VAL A 218 -21.18 -21.35 -15.19
C VAL A 218 -21.85 -21.27 -16.55
N LEU A 219 -22.04 -20.07 -17.10
CA LEU A 219 -22.67 -19.91 -18.42
C LEU A 219 -21.89 -20.62 -19.52
N LEU A 220 -20.55 -20.52 -19.54
CA LEU A 220 -19.70 -21.20 -20.51
C LEU A 220 -19.82 -22.73 -20.42
N SER A 221 -19.84 -23.29 -19.20
CA SER A 221 -20.04 -24.73 -18.99
C SER A 221 -21.41 -25.18 -19.48
N GLN A 222 -22.46 -24.45 -19.10
CA GLN A 222 -23.83 -24.79 -19.45
C GLN A 222 -24.08 -24.65 -20.97
N LEU A 223 -23.50 -23.65 -21.62
CA LEU A 223 -23.54 -23.50 -23.07
C LEU A 223 -22.85 -24.66 -23.79
N LYS A 224 -21.72 -25.15 -23.27
CA LYS A 224 -20.98 -26.27 -23.84
C LYS A 224 -21.77 -27.58 -23.78
N ASP A 225 -22.47 -27.80 -22.68
CA ASP A 225 -23.31 -28.99 -22.50
C ASP A 225 -24.60 -28.91 -23.33
N LYS A 226 -25.22 -27.72 -23.41
CA LYS A 226 -26.46 -27.51 -24.17
C LYS A 226 -26.25 -27.57 -25.69
N PHE A 227 -25.15 -27.00 -26.19
CA PHE A 227 -24.87 -26.88 -27.63
C PHE A 227 -23.53 -27.55 -27.96
N PRO A 228 -23.51 -28.86 -28.27
CA PRO A 228 -22.28 -29.60 -28.56
C PRO A 228 -21.61 -29.15 -29.87
N ALA A 229 -20.34 -29.49 -30.03
CA ALA A 229 -19.59 -29.18 -31.25
C ALA A 229 -20.09 -30.01 -32.45
N VAL A 230 -20.14 -29.38 -33.62
CA VAL A 230 -20.50 -30.07 -34.87
C VAL A 230 -19.27 -30.82 -35.39
N THR A 231 -19.34 -32.16 -35.41
CA THR A 231 -18.25 -33.03 -35.91
C THR A 231 -18.42 -33.44 -37.37
N THR A 232 -19.62 -33.30 -37.92
CA THR A 232 -19.95 -33.63 -39.31
C THR A 232 -19.65 -32.46 -40.24
N ALA A 233 -19.29 -32.74 -41.49
CA ALA A 233 -19.14 -31.70 -42.51
C ALA A 233 -20.44 -30.89 -42.67
N ILE A 234 -20.32 -29.56 -42.67
CA ILE A 234 -21.45 -28.65 -42.84
C ILE A 234 -21.87 -28.70 -44.31
N THR A 235 -23.03 -29.31 -44.56
CA THR A 235 -23.63 -29.45 -45.89
C THR A 235 -25.04 -28.89 -45.87
N SER A 236 -25.58 -28.53 -47.05
CA SER A 236 -26.95 -28.02 -47.18
C SER A 236 -27.99 -28.96 -46.56
N GLN A 237 -27.76 -30.28 -46.63
CA GLN A 237 -28.63 -31.30 -46.00
C GLN A 237 -28.60 -31.24 -44.46
N VAL A 238 -27.42 -31.06 -43.84
CA VAL A 238 -27.30 -30.92 -42.38
C VAL A 238 -27.98 -29.65 -41.89
N LEU A 239 -27.91 -28.57 -42.68
CA LEU A 239 -28.56 -27.29 -42.38
C LEU A 239 -30.08 -27.34 -42.52
N SER A 240 -30.62 -28.15 -43.43
CA SER A 240 -32.08 -28.29 -43.61
C SER A 240 -32.73 -29.28 -42.65
N GLN A 241 -31.96 -30.23 -42.11
CA GLN A 241 -32.47 -31.28 -41.20
C GLN A 241 -32.43 -30.91 -39.71
N GLY A 242 -31.79 -29.80 -39.31
CA GLY A 242 -31.79 -29.38 -37.91
C GLY A 242 -31.03 -28.08 -37.60
N HIS A 243 -31.06 -27.69 -36.33
CA HIS A 243 -30.49 -26.42 -35.83
C HIS A 243 -29.10 -26.55 -35.19
N SER A 244 -28.47 -27.74 -35.25
CA SER A 244 -27.21 -28.02 -34.53
C SER A 244 -26.06 -27.07 -34.93
N VAL A 245 -25.96 -26.73 -36.22
CA VAL A 245 -24.94 -25.79 -36.72
C VAL A 245 -25.20 -24.37 -36.23
N GLN A 246 -26.46 -23.92 -36.26
CA GLN A 246 -26.87 -22.59 -35.77
C GLN A 246 -26.63 -22.46 -34.27
N GLN A 247 -26.96 -23.51 -33.52
CA GLN A 247 -26.76 -23.62 -32.08
C GLN A 247 -25.28 -23.60 -31.69
N TYR A 248 -24.44 -24.39 -32.38
CA TYR A 248 -23.00 -24.37 -32.15
C TYR A 248 -22.40 -23.01 -32.48
N ALA A 249 -22.80 -22.41 -33.61
CA ALA A 249 -22.37 -21.09 -33.98
C ALA A 249 -22.79 -20.08 -32.88
N ALA A 250 -24.05 -20.09 -32.44
CA ALA A 250 -24.54 -19.17 -31.39
C ALA A 250 -23.80 -19.35 -30.07
N ARG A 251 -23.47 -20.59 -29.69
CA ARG A 251 -22.58 -20.88 -28.56
C ARG A 251 -21.22 -20.21 -28.72
N CYS A 252 -20.55 -20.38 -29.87
CA CYS A 252 -19.23 -19.78 -30.09
C CYS A 252 -19.28 -18.25 -29.97
N TYR A 253 -20.34 -17.65 -30.52
CA TYR A 253 -20.57 -16.21 -30.44
C TYR A 253 -20.79 -15.71 -29.00
N LEU A 254 -21.62 -16.40 -28.21
CA LEU A 254 -21.82 -16.11 -26.79
C LEU A 254 -20.54 -16.32 -25.97
N ALA A 255 -19.84 -17.43 -26.21
CA ALA A 255 -18.59 -17.77 -25.52
C ALA A 255 -17.51 -16.72 -25.76
N MET A 256 -17.44 -16.16 -26.97
CA MET A 256 -16.54 -15.07 -27.33
C MET A 256 -16.70 -13.85 -26.41
N HIS A 257 -17.95 -13.39 -26.23
CA HIS A 257 -18.25 -12.25 -25.36
C HIS A 257 -18.02 -12.59 -23.88
N LEU A 258 -18.36 -13.80 -23.44
CA LEU A 258 -18.12 -14.25 -22.06
C LEU A 258 -16.61 -14.33 -21.74
N HIS A 259 -15.78 -14.83 -22.66
CA HIS A 259 -14.33 -14.86 -22.49
C HIS A 259 -13.71 -13.46 -22.54
N SER A 260 -14.22 -12.57 -23.40
CA SER A 260 -13.82 -11.16 -23.40
C SER A 260 -14.15 -10.47 -22.07
N LEU A 261 -15.34 -10.76 -21.51
CA LEU A 261 -15.71 -10.29 -20.19
C LEU A 261 -14.79 -10.87 -19.11
N GLN A 262 -14.48 -12.17 -19.14
CA GLN A 262 -13.54 -12.78 -18.20
C GLN A 262 -12.16 -12.11 -18.25
N ALA A 263 -11.66 -11.81 -19.45
CA ALA A 263 -10.37 -11.16 -19.63
C ALA A 263 -10.32 -9.82 -18.88
N ILE A 264 -11.32 -8.95 -19.06
CA ILE A 264 -11.33 -7.64 -18.39
C ILE A 264 -11.64 -7.74 -16.88
N LEU A 265 -12.55 -8.65 -16.47
CA LEU A 265 -12.86 -8.85 -15.05
C LEU A 265 -11.67 -9.39 -14.26
N ARG A 266 -10.83 -10.23 -14.87
CA ARG A 266 -9.61 -10.75 -14.24
C ARG A 266 -8.56 -9.66 -14.07
N GLN A 267 -8.45 -8.72 -15.02
CA GLN A 267 -7.59 -7.54 -14.84
C GLN A 267 -8.04 -6.67 -13.66
N PHE A 268 -9.36 -6.49 -13.46
CA PHE A 268 -9.86 -5.84 -12.25
C PHE A 268 -9.51 -6.61 -10.97
N HIS A 269 -9.66 -7.94 -10.99
CA HIS A 269 -9.32 -8.78 -9.85
C HIS A 269 -7.84 -8.65 -9.46
N ASP A 270 -6.94 -8.72 -10.44
CA ASP A 270 -5.49 -8.60 -10.22
C ASP A 270 -5.12 -7.18 -9.75
N GLY A 271 -5.68 -6.15 -10.39
CA GLY A 271 -5.48 -4.76 -10.02
C GLY A 271 -5.95 -4.45 -8.60
N LEU A 272 -7.10 -4.98 -8.16
CA LEU A 272 -7.61 -4.77 -6.81
C LEU A 272 -6.79 -5.48 -5.72
N ASN A 273 -6.08 -6.54 -6.08
CA ASN A 273 -5.20 -7.26 -5.17
C ASN A 273 -3.77 -6.68 -5.12
N SER A 274 -3.45 -5.71 -5.98
CA SER A 274 -2.11 -5.09 -6.09
C SER A 274 -2.10 -3.56 -5.92
N CYS A 275 -3.27 -2.90 -5.96
CA CYS A 275 -3.37 -1.44 -5.86
C CYS A 275 -3.14 -0.86 -4.45
N SER A 276 -3.06 0.46 -4.34
CA SER A 276 -3.08 1.13 -3.03
C SER A 276 -4.48 1.09 -2.37
N PRO A 277 -4.57 1.21 -1.03
CA PRO A 277 -5.85 1.38 -0.33
C PRO A 277 -6.72 2.52 -0.88
N GLU A 278 -6.10 3.61 -1.33
CA GLU A 278 -6.80 4.78 -1.88
C GLU A 278 -7.44 4.44 -3.24
N THR A 279 -6.69 3.78 -4.12
CA THR A 279 -7.20 3.28 -5.40
C THR A 279 -8.33 2.28 -5.17
N LEU A 280 -8.19 1.35 -4.21
CA LEU A 280 -9.25 0.40 -3.85
C LEU A 280 -10.56 1.11 -3.44
N LEU A 281 -10.50 2.13 -2.60
CA LEU A 281 -11.68 2.92 -2.21
C LEU A 281 -12.29 3.69 -3.39
N LYS A 282 -11.44 4.21 -4.29
CA LYS A 282 -11.89 4.87 -5.53
C LYS A 282 -12.66 3.91 -6.44
N VAL A 283 -12.18 2.67 -6.61
CA VAL A 283 -12.95 1.63 -7.34
C VAL A 283 -14.21 1.26 -6.55
N GLY A 284 -14.11 1.15 -5.22
CA GLY A 284 -15.23 0.97 -4.29
C GLY A 284 -16.39 1.93 -4.56
N ALA A 285 -16.11 3.23 -4.73
CA ALA A 285 -17.14 4.24 -5.01
C ALA A 285 -17.98 4.00 -6.27
N SER A 286 -17.46 3.22 -7.23
CA SER A 286 -18.15 2.83 -8.47
C SER A 286 -18.97 1.53 -8.34
N PHE A 287 -18.97 0.87 -7.17
CA PHE A 287 -19.73 -0.35 -6.90
C PHE A 287 -21.20 -0.31 -7.35
N PRO A 288 -22.00 0.75 -7.04
CA PRO A 288 -23.41 0.76 -7.40
C PRO A 288 -23.66 0.69 -8.90
N ASP A 289 -22.73 1.20 -9.71
CA ASP A 289 -22.81 1.19 -11.17
C ASP A 289 -22.36 -0.17 -11.73
N MET A 290 -21.32 -0.78 -11.13
CA MET A 290 -20.83 -2.11 -11.53
C MET A 290 -21.84 -3.22 -11.24
N VAL A 291 -22.57 -3.14 -10.13
CA VAL A 291 -23.64 -4.11 -9.81
C VAL A 291 -24.79 -4.08 -10.82
N GLN A 292 -25.03 -2.95 -11.48
CA GLN A 292 -26.04 -2.92 -12.54
C GLN A 292 -25.63 -3.76 -13.75
N GLN A 293 -24.33 -3.86 -14.03
CA GLN A 293 -23.81 -4.69 -15.13
C GLN A 293 -23.94 -6.18 -14.85
N GLU A 294 -23.93 -6.58 -13.57
CA GLU A 294 -24.18 -7.97 -13.17
C GLU A 294 -25.55 -8.49 -13.62
N ARG A 295 -26.56 -7.59 -13.68
CA ARG A 295 -27.91 -7.95 -14.12
C ARG A 295 -27.95 -8.47 -15.55
N ALA A 296 -27.01 -8.06 -16.41
CA ALA A 296 -26.90 -8.58 -17.76
C ALA A 296 -26.60 -10.09 -17.73
N LEU A 297 -25.63 -10.53 -16.91
CA LEU A 297 -25.32 -11.95 -16.74
C LEU A 297 -26.45 -12.73 -16.08
N ASP A 298 -27.12 -12.14 -15.08
CA ASP A 298 -28.28 -12.77 -14.43
C ASP A 298 -29.41 -13.04 -15.41
N GLY A 299 -29.62 -12.14 -16.38
CA GLY A 299 -30.58 -12.35 -17.47
C GLY A 299 -30.29 -13.63 -18.26
N TYR A 300 -29.05 -13.87 -18.66
CA TYR A 300 -28.68 -15.11 -19.39
C TYR A 300 -28.77 -16.36 -18.52
N ILE A 301 -28.41 -16.27 -17.24
CA ILE A 301 -28.56 -17.39 -16.29
C ILE A 301 -30.03 -17.76 -16.12
N ASP A 302 -30.92 -16.76 -16.01
CA ASP A 302 -32.35 -17.01 -15.85
C ASP A 302 -32.99 -17.51 -17.14
N LEU A 303 -32.53 -17.07 -18.32
CA LEU A 303 -32.89 -17.68 -19.61
C LEU A 303 -32.51 -19.16 -19.64
N HIS A 304 -31.31 -19.53 -19.20
CA HIS A 304 -30.88 -20.93 -19.14
C HIS A 304 -31.75 -21.75 -18.18
N LYS A 305 -32.02 -21.24 -16.97
CA LYS A 305 -32.89 -21.92 -15.98
C LYS A 305 -34.31 -22.19 -16.50
N ARG A 306 -34.82 -21.31 -17.36
CA ARG A 306 -36.15 -21.44 -17.98
C ARG A 306 -36.14 -22.22 -19.30
N ASP A 307 -34.97 -22.75 -19.68
CA ASP A 307 -34.72 -23.39 -20.97
C ASP A 307 -35.02 -22.51 -22.20
N GLN A 308 -34.88 -21.18 -22.05
CA GLN A 308 -35.14 -20.16 -23.07
C GLN A 308 -33.84 -19.59 -23.67
N LEU A 309 -32.68 -20.13 -23.28
CA LEU A 309 -31.41 -19.79 -23.91
C LEU A 309 -31.26 -20.59 -25.21
N ASP A 310 -31.56 -19.97 -26.35
CA ASP A 310 -31.52 -20.56 -27.71
C ASP A 310 -30.57 -19.80 -28.66
N GLU A 311 -30.48 -20.23 -29.92
CA GLU A 311 -29.67 -19.61 -30.96
C GLU A 311 -30.07 -18.18 -31.37
N ASN A 312 -31.26 -17.72 -30.95
CA ASN A 312 -31.83 -16.41 -31.29
C ASN A 312 -31.65 -15.36 -30.20
N VAL A 313 -31.07 -15.74 -29.06
CA VAL A 313 -30.83 -14.85 -27.93
C VAL A 313 -29.97 -13.65 -28.34
N ASN A 314 -30.41 -12.45 -27.96
CA ASN A 314 -29.68 -11.21 -28.21
C ASN A 314 -28.45 -11.09 -27.28
N THR A 315 -27.29 -10.73 -27.85
CA THR A 315 -26.02 -10.52 -27.13
C THR A 315 -25.71 -9.05 -26.80
N ASP A 316 -26.53 -8.08 -27.23
CA ASP A 316 -26.29 -6.64 -27.06
C ASP A 316 -26.08 -6.23 -25.60
N SER A 317 -26.81 -6.86 -24.67
CA SER A 317 -26.67 -6.55 -23.24
C SER A 317 -25.32 -7.00 -22.67
N LEU A 318 -24.80 -8.12 -23.17
CA LEU A 318 -23.49 -8.64 -22.81
C LEU A 318 -22.37 -7.81 -23.45
N GLU A 319 -22.53 -7.39 -24.72
CA GLU A 319 -21.58 -6.51 -25.41
C GLU A 319 -21.45 -5.16 -24.68
N LYS A 320 -22.58 -4.57 -24.25
CA LYS A 320 -22.58 -3.35 -23.43
C LYS A 320 -21.88 -3.53 -22.08
N CYS A 321 -22.09 -4.67 -21.42
CA CYS A 321 -21.42 -5.01 -20.17
C CYS A 321 -19.90 -5.10 -20.35
N VAL A 322 -19.43 -5.78 -21.39
CA VAL A 322 -18.00 -5.85 -21.75
C VAL A 322 -17.43 -4.44 -21.98
N ASN A 323 -18.09 -3.64 -22.82
CA ASN A 323 -17.62 -2.30 -23.18
C ASN A 323 -17.56 -1.35 -21.97
N TYR A 324 -18.47 -1.49 -21.01
CA TYR A 324 -18.42 -0.75 -19.76
C TYR A 324 -17.12 -1.05 -19.01
N PHE A 325 -16.82 -2.32 -18.74
CA PHE A 325 -15.62 -2.69 -17.98
C PHE A 325 -14.33 -2.35 -18.73
N VAL A 326 -14.29 -2.53 -20.05
CA VAL A 326 -13.13 -2.16 -20.90
C VAL A 326 -12.85 -0.67 -20.80
N THR A 327 -13.90 0.16 -20.76
CA THR A 327 -13.78 1.62 -20.66
C THR A 327 -13.40 2.07 -19.26
N MET A 328 -13.96 1.44 -18.22
CA MET A 328 -13.73 1.83 -16.83
C MET A 328 -12.39 1.36 -16.27
N HIS A 329 -11.84 0.25 -16.76
CA HIS A 329 -10.59 -0.33 -16.25
C HIS A 329 -9.41 0.65 -16.30
N PRO A 330 -9.07 1.28 -17.44
CA PRO A 330 -7.96 2.23 -17.49
C PRO A 330 -8.20 3.46 -16.58
N LEU A 331 -9.43 3.94 -16.48
CA LEU A 331 -9.80 5.13 -15.69
C LEU A 331 -9.68 4.90 -14.18
N LEU A 332 -9.98 3.69 -13.73
CA LEU A 332 -10.04 3.34 -12.31
C LEU A 332 -8.71 2.79 -11.79
N LEU A 333 -8.04 1.92 -12.55
CA LEU A 333 -6.87 1.18 -12.09
C LEU A 333 -5.55 1.65 -12.73
N LEU A 334 -5.54 1.93 -14.05
CA LEU A 334 -4.29 2.26 -14.75
C LEU A 334 -3.92 3.75 -14.69
N ALA A 335 -4.88 4.65 -14.46
CA ALA A 335 -4.67 6.10 -14.52
C ALA A 335 -3.66 6.63 -13.49
N SER A 336 -3.50 5.96 -12.34
CA SER A 336 -2.51 6.34 -11.32
C SER A 336 -1.09 5.83 -11.65
N GLY A 337 -0.95 4.88 -12.58
CA GLY A 337 0.32 4.20 -12.86
C GLY A 337 0.76 3.19 -11.80
N GLU A 338 -0.02 3.01 -10.72
CA GLU A 338 0.28 2.08 -9.63
C GLU A 338 0.08 0.63 -10.04
N THR A 339 -0.99 0.35 -10.79
CA THR A 339 -1.29 -0.99 -11.28
C THR A 339 -0.92 -1.12 -12.75
N ARG A 340 -0.61 -2.35 -13.16
CA ARG A 340 -0.29 -2.71 -14.54
C ARG A 340 -1.21 -3.84 -15.00
N VAL A 341 -1.37 -3.94 -16.31
CA VAL A 341 -2.09 -5.05 -16.94
C VAL A 341 -1.30 -6.33 -16.69
N HIS A 342 -1.96 -7.34 -16.14
CA HIS A 342 -1.42 -8.69 -16.03
C HIS A 342 -1.48 -9.37 -17.40
N GLN A 343 -0.37 -9.34 -18.13
CA GLN A 343 -0.27 -9.79 -19.52
C GLN A 343 -0.53 -11.28 -19.66
N GLY A 344 -0.06 -12.10 -18.71
CA GLY A 344 -0.35 -13.53 -18.64
C GLY A 344 -1.85 -13.86 -18.68
N HIS A 345 -2.62 -13.34 -17.72
CA HIS A 345 -4.06 -13.53 -17.68
C HIS A 345 -4.78 -12.92 -18.89
N LEU A 346 -4.36 -11.73 -19.33
CA LEU A 346 -4.95 -11.08 -20.51
C LEU A 346 -4.82 -11.95 -21.76
N VAL A 347 -3.61 -12.43 -22.07
CA VAL A 347 -3.36 -13.28 -23.25
C VAL A 347 -4.10 -14.60 -23.14
N ASN A 348 -4.20 -15.19 -21.95
CA ASN A 348 -4.93 -16.44 -21.74
C ASN A 348 -6.42 -16.30 -22.07
N ASP A 349 -7.10 -15.35 -21.44
CA ASP A 349 -8.55 -15.21 -21.58
C ASP A 349 -8.94 -14.58 -22.91
N LEU A 350 -8.18 -13.58 -23.37
CA LEU A 350 -8.40 -13.03 -24.70
C LEU A 350 -8.09 -14.09 -25.77
N GLY A 351 -7.08 -14.94 -25.58
CA GLY A 351 -6.80 -16.07 -26.46
C GLY A 351 -7.96 -17.07 -26.57
N LYS A 352 -8.71 -17.31 -25.47
CA LYS A 352 -9.95 -18.10 -25.50
C LYS A 352 -11.07 -17.37 -26.25
N ALA A 353 -11.19 -16.05 -26.06
CA ALA A 353 -12.17 -15.23 -26.79
C ALA A 353 -11.90 -15.23 -28.30
N LEU A 354 -10.63 -15.05 -28.69
CA LEU A 354 -10.18 -15.12 -30.09
C LEU A 354 -10.41 -16.51 -30.69
N GLN A 355 -10.20 -17.59 -29.92
CA GLN A 355 -10.49 -18.95 -30.40
C GLN A 355 -11.98 -19.14 -30.66
N ALA A 356 -12.84 -18.71 -29.73
CA ALA A 356 -14.29 -18.79 -29.89
C ALA A 356 -14.78 -17.95 -31.08
N ALA A 357 -14.15 -16.80 -31.34
CA ALA A 357 -14.41 -16.00 -32.54
C ALA A 357 -13.99 -16.73 -33.83
N CYS A 358 -12.79 -17.34 -33.86
CA CYS A 358 -12.32 -18.12 -35.00
C CYS A 358 -13.27 -19.30 -35.29
N ASP A 359 -13.69 -20.02 -34.25
CA ASP A 359 -14.64 -21.15 -34.38
C ASP A 359 -16.01 -20.66 -34.90
N SER A 360 -16.47 -19.48 -34.44
CA SER A 360 -17.69 -18.84 -34.96
C SER A 360 -17.56 -18.49 -36.43
N ILE A 361 -16.51 -17.76 -36.81
CA ILE A 361 -16.27 -17.34 -38.20
C ILE A 361 -16.18 -18.55 -39.11
N HIS A 362 -15.42 -19.59 -38.72
CA HIS A 362 -15.27 -20.81 -39.50
C HIS A 362 -16.62 -21.53 -39.71
N THR A 363 -17.46 -21.59 -38.67
CA THR A 363 -18.79 -22.20 -38.77
C THR A 363 -19.71 -21.37 -39.67
N ASP A 364 -19.68 -20.04 -39.52
CA ASP A 364 -20.49 -19.11 -40.30
C ASP A 364 -20.07 -19.10 -41.78
N THR A 365 -18.76 -19.12 -42.09
CA THR A 365 -18.25 -19.19 -43.47
C THR A 365 -18.55 -20.53 -44.13
N ALA A 366 -18.42 -21.64 -43.40
CA ALA A 366 -18.81 -22.96 -43.90
C ALA A 366 -20.32 -23.04 -44.16
N THR A 367 -21.13 -22.43 -43.28
CA THR A 367 -22.58 -22.30 -43.48
C THR A 367 -22.88 -21.54 -44.77
N ILE A 368 -22.29 -20.36 -44.96
CA ILE A 368 -22.48 -19.56 -46.17
C ILE A 368 -22.05 -20.35 -47.42
N GLN A 369 -20.88 -20.98 -47.41
CA GLN A 369 -20.37 -21.76 -48.54
C GLN A 369 -21.30 -22.92 -48.93
N SER A 370 -21.84 -23.62 -47.94
CA SER A 370 -22.75 -24.76 -48.20
C SER A 370 -24.10 -24.35 -48.78
N LEU A 371 -24.48 -23.07 -48.65
CA LEU A 371 -25.75 -22.53 -49.14
C LEU A 371 -25.63 -21.81 -50.50
N ILE A 372 -24.42 -21.51 -50.97
CA ILE A 372 -24.21 -20.85 -52.27
C ILE A 372 -24.55 -21.81 -53.41
N LYS A 373 -25.31 -21.33 -54.41
CA LYS A 373 -25.56 -22.10 -55.64
C LYS A 373 -24.24 -22.40 -56.36
N SER A 374 -23.98 -23.68 -56.64
CA SER A 374 -22.75 -24.11 -57.33
C SER A 374 -22.73 -23.63 -58.78
N GLY A 375 -21.76 -22.78 -59.12
CA GLY A 375 -21.44 -22.35 -60.49
C GLY A 375 -20.07 -22.88 -60.94
N PRO A 376 -19.73 -22.78 -62.23
CA PRO A 376 -18.46 -23.26 -62.78
C PRO A 376 -17.24 -22.42 -62.36
N GLU A 377 -17.43 -21.14 -62.01
CA GLU A 377 -16.36 -20.26 -61.52
C GLU A 377 -16.57 -19.90 -60.03
N PRO A 378 -15.49 -19.82 -59.24
CA PRO A 378 -15.59 -19.42 -57.85
C PRO A 378 -15.99 -17.93 -57.75
N THR A 379 -17.09 -17.67 -57.07
CA THR A 379 -17.60 -16.32 -56.85
C THR A 379 -16.80 -15.56 -55.79
N ASP A 380 -16.83 -14.23 -55.81
CA ASP A 380 -16.14 -13.37 -54.83
C ASP A 380 -16.49 -13.71 -53.38
N MET A 381 -17.75 -14.08 -53.11
CA MET A 381 -18.20 -14.51 -51.80
C MET A 381 -17.57 -15.85 -51.38
N GLN A 382 -17.48 -16.82 -52.31
CA GLN A 382 -16.83 -18.10 -52.04
C GLN A 382 -15.34 -17.92 -51.76
N LEU A 383 -14.65 -17.07 -52.54
CA LEU A 383 -13.25 -16.73 -52.34
C LEU A 383 -13.01 -16.00 -51.01
N LEU A 384 -13.92 -15.11 -50.59
CA LEU A 384 -13.86 -14.46 -49.28
C LEU A 384 -14.04 -15.48 -48.14
N CYS A 385 -15.05 -16.33 -48.21
CA CYS A 385 -15.26 -17.38 -47.20
C CYS A 385 -14.07 -18.35 -47.14
N GLN A 386 -13.49 -18.73 -48.28
CA GLN A 386 -12.33 -19.62 -48.32
C GLN A 386 -11.12 -18.96 -47.66
N HIS A 387 -10.85 -17.69 -48.00
CA HIS A 387 -9.78 -16.92 -47.38
C HIS A 387 -9.97 -16.81 -45.86
N LEU A 388 -11.16 -16.45 -45.39
CA LEU A 388 -11.46 -16.36 -43.96
C LEU A 388 -11.28 -17.70 -43.25
N SER A 389 -11.79 -18.80 -43.83
CA SER A 389 -11.62 -20.13 -43.25
C SER A 389 -10.14 -20.50 -43.10
N THR A 390 -9.32 -20.28 -44.13
CA THR A 390 -7.88 -20.55 -44.07
C THR A 390 -7.18 -19.68 -43.02
N VAL A 391 -7.45 -18.37 -43.01
CA VAL A 391 -6.79 -17.45 -42.07
C VAL A 391 -7.19 -17.73 -40.62
N MET A 392 -8.46 -18.05 -40.35
CA MET A 392 -8.93 -18.41 -39.01
C MET A 392 -8.39 -19.77 -38.54
N GLU A 393 -8.16 -20.71 -39.46
CA GLU A 393 -7.53 -22.00 -39.14
C GLU A 393 -6.06 -21.80 -38.72
N VAL A 394 -5.30 -20.99 -39.47
CA VAL A 394 -3.92 -20.60 -39.11
C VAL A 394 -3.89 -19.86 -37.78
N ALA A 395 -4.76 -18.88 -37.57
CA ALA A 395 -4.86 -18.16 -36.30
C ALA A 395 -5.18 -19.11 -35.13
N SER A 396 -6.09 -20.08 -35.33
CA SER A 396 -6.42 -21.10 -34.32
C SER A 396 -5.23 -22.00 -33.96
N GLN A 397 -4.38 -22.35 -34.93
CA GLN A 397 -3.16 -23.12 -34.65
C GLN A 397 -2.19 -22.31 -33.77
N HIS A 398 -1.98 -21.03 -34.09
CA HIS A 398 -1.17 -20.14 -33.25
C HIS A 398 -1.78 -19.90 -31.86
N LEU A 399 -3.11 -19.76 -31.74
CA LEU A 399 -3.78 -19.64 -30.43
C LEU A 399 -3.62 -20.89 -29.55
N LYS A 400 -3.64 -22.09 -30.15
CA LYS A 400 -3.33 -23.34 -29.44
C LYS A 400 -1.88 -23.35 -28.96
N GLN A 401 -0.96 -22.88 -29.79
CA GLN A 401 0.46 -22.77 -29.45
C GLN A 401 0.71 -21.76 -28.32
N ILE A 402 0.09 -20.58 -28.38
CA ILE A 402 0.10 -19.57 -27.31
C ILE A 402 -0.39 -20.19 -26.01
N ARG A 403 -1.52 -20.90 -26.02
CA ARG A 403 -2.10 -21.52 -24.81
C ARG A 403 -1.15 -22.54 -24.18
N ARG A 404 -0.48 -23.37 -25.00
CA ARG A 404 0.50 -24.36 -24.52
C ARG A 404 1.73 -23.68 -23.91
N ARG A 405 2.29 -22.67 -24.59
CA ARG A 405 3.48 -21.95 -24.11
C ARG A 405 3.20 -21.11 -22.87
N LEU A 406 2.06 -20.45 -22.82
CA LEU A 406 1.68 -19.58 -21.72
C LEU A 406 1.57 -20.32 -20.37
N ALA A 407 1.23 -21.61 -20.38
CA ALA A 407 1.20 -22.44 -19.16
C ALA A 407 2.58 -22.61 -18.48
N ILE A 408 3.67 -22.23 -19.18
CA ILE A 408 5.05 -22.30 -18.69
C ILE A 408 5.49 -20.96 -18.09
N PHE A 409 4.83 -19.85 -18.42
CA PHE A 409 5.15 -18.52 -17.90
C PHE A 409 4.37 -18.24 -16.61
N ASP A 410 5.08 -17.96 -15.50
CA ASP A 410 4.51 -17.66 -14.17
C ASP A 410 4.67 -16.17 -13.77
N SER A 411 4.75 -15.27 -14.75
CA SER A 411 5.01 -13.83 -14.56
C SER A 411 3.84 -12.95 -15.00
N ASP A 412 3.63 -11.85 -14.28
CA ASP A 412 2.66 -10.80 -14.62
C ASP A 412 2.95 -10.16 -15.98
N THR A 413 4.24 -10.09 -16.35
CA THR A 413 4.73 -9.57 -17.62
C THR A 413 5.14 -10.69 -18.55
N LEU A 414 4.76 -10.54 -19.81
CA LEU A 414 5.15 -11.38 -20.93
C LEU A 414 6.12 -10.62 -21.85
N PRO A 415 7.04 -11.33 -22.51
CA PRO A 415 8.00 -10.74 -23.45
C PRO A 415 7.33 -10.41 -24.80
N LEU A 416 6.27 -9.61 -24.78
CA LEU A 416 5.53 -9.23 -25.98
C LEU A 416 6.19 -8.02 -26.66
N PRO A 417 6.29 -7.99 -28.00
CA PRO A 417 6.75 -6.83 -28.74
C PRO A 417 5.86 -5.61 -28.49
N PRO A 418 6.41 -4.39 -28.42
CA PRO A 418 5.63 -3.17 -28.19
C PRO A 418 4.64 -2.85 -29.34
N SER A 419 4.83 -3.45 -30.51
CA SER A 419 3.92 -3.36 -31.65
C SER A 419 2.63 -4.17 -31.51
N VAL A 420 2.56 -5.09 -30.53
CA VAL A 420 1.39 -5.96 -30.34
C VAL A 420 0.29 -5.19 -29.62
N ASP A 421 -0.76 -4.84 -30.36
CA ASP A 421 -2.00 -4.31 -29.78
C ASP A 421 -3.09 -5.40 -29.75
N LEU A 422 -3.21 -6.06 -28.60
CA LEU A 422 -4.22 -7.08 -28.36
C LEU A 422 -5.65 -6.52 -28.35
N ALA A 423 -5.84 -5.28 -27.91
CA ALA A 423 -7.16 -4.65 -27.88
C ALA A 423 -7.66 -4.37 -29.31
N GLN A 424 -6.79 -3.86 -30.17
CA GLN A 424 -7.09 -3.67 -31.59
C GLN A 424 -7.32 -5.00 -32.31
N CYS A 425 -6.50 -6.03 -32.03
CA CYS A 425 -6.68 -7.37 -32.58
C CYS A 425 -8.07 -7.94 -32.22
N TRP A 426 -8.47 -7.85 -30.96
CA TRP A 426 -9.81 -8.24 -30.51
C TRP A 426 -10.92 -7.46 -31.22
N GLN A 427 -10.81 -6.13 -31.32
CA GLN A 427 -11.82 -5.30 -31.99
C GLN A 427 -12.00 -5.69 -33.46
N GLN A 428 -10.90 -5.93 -34.19
CA GLN A 428 -10.94 -6.36 -35.58
C GLN A 428 -11.64 -7.72 -35.72
N LEU A 429 -11.27 -8.69 -34.88
CA LEU A 429 -11.86 -10.03 -34.96
C LEU A 429 -13.35 -10.04 -34.55
N ALA A 430 -13.73 -9.27 -33.54
CA ALA A 430 -15.12 -9.11 -33.12
C ALA A 430 -15.99 -8.52 -34.25
N ARG A 431 -15.48 -7.52 -34.99
CA ARG A 431 -16.16 -6.95 -36.17
C ARG A 431 -16.36 -7.98 -37.28
N ILE A 432 -15.32 -8.75 -37.61
CA ILE A 432 -15.42 -9.83 -38.62
C ILE A 432 -16.45 -10.87 -38.19
N THR A 433 -16.44 -11.25 -36.91
CA THR A 433 -17.37 -12.26 -36.39
C THR A 433 -18.82 -11.78 -36.43
N LYS A 434 -19.08 -10.54 -36.03
CA LYS A 434 -20.43 -9.93 -36.10
C LYS A 434 -20.94 -9.87 -37.54
N LEU A 435 -20.08 -9.46 -38.47
CA LEU A 435 -20.40 -9.37 -39.89
C LEU A 435 -20.68 -10.74 -40.51
N THR A 436 -19.80 -11.72 -40.31
CA THR A 436 -19.99 -13.08 -40.86
C THR A 436 -21.22 -13.76 -40.30
N ARG A 437 -21.53 -13.53 -39.01
CA ARG A 437 -22.76 -14.00 -38.38
C ARG A 437 -24.02 -13.43 -39.02
N GLU A 438 -24.06 -12.13 -39.28
CA GLU A 438 -25.22 -11.49 -39.91
C GLU A 438 -25.46 -11.99 -41.33
N VAL A 439 -24.38 -12.15 -42.09
CA VAL A 439 -24.47 -12.71 -43.45
C VAL A 439 -24.92 -14.17 -43.42
N ALA A 440 -24.42 -14.98 -42.48
CA ALA A 440 -24.86 -16.37 -42.31
C ALA A 440 -26.35 -16.47 -41.90
N LYS A 441 -26.81 -15.61 -40.98
CA LYS A 441 -28.23 -15.51 -40.61
C LYS A 441 -29.11 -15.08 -41.80
N ALA A 442 -28.66 -14.10 -42.58
CA ALA A 442 -29.35 -13.68 -43.79
C ALA A 442 -29.45 -14.83 -44.81
N ALA A 443 -28.36 -15.56 -45.03
CA ALA A 443 -28.31 -16.73 -45.93
C ALA A 443 -29.32 -17.81 -45.49
N LEU A 444 -29.32 -18.17 -44.21
CA LEU A 444 -30.24 -19.16 -43.64
C LEU A 444 -31.70 -18.73 -43.73
N SER A 445 -31.99 -17.45 -43.48
CA SER A 445 -33.35 -16.92 -43.62
C SER A 445 -33.87 -16.98 -45.06
N GLN A 446 -33.00 -16.83 -46.07
CA GLN A 446 -33.43 -16.94 -47.46
C GLN A 446 -33.80 -18.36 -47.86
N VAL A 447 -33.06 -19.35 -47.35
CA VAL A 447 -33.36 -20.77 -47.58
C VAL A 447 -34.64 -21.19 -46.87
N GLY A 448 -34.84 -20.75 -45.63
CA GLY A 448 -36.08 -21.07 -44.89
C GLY A 448 -37.36 -20.48 -45.51
N ASN A 449 -37.23 -19.40 -46.29
CA ASN A 449 -38.36 -18.77 -46.98
C ASN A 449 -38.56 -19.28 -48.43
N ALA A 450 -37.61 -20.05 -48.98
CA ALA A 450 -37.72 -20.62 -50.32
C ALA A 450 -38.62 -21.87 -50.29
N ALA A 451 -39.61 -21.94 -51.19
CA ALA A 451 -40.52 -23.08 -51.28
C ALA A 451 -39.81 -24.39 -51.71
N ASP A 452 -38.64 -24.28 -52.37
CA ASP A 452 -37.77 -25.38 -52.73
C ASP A 452 -36.61 -25.50 -51.73
N SER A 453 -36.65 -26.52 -50.88
CA SER A 453 -35.60 -26.79 -49.87
C SER A 453 -34.23 -27.15 -50.48
N GLU A 454 -34.13 -27.31 -51.80
CA GLU A 454 -32.89 -27.55 -52.56
C GLU A 454 -32.34 -26.29 -53.26
N ALA A 455 -33.05 -25.17 -53.23
CA ALA A 455 -32.61 -23.94 -53.87
C ALA A 455 -31.58 -23.20 -52.98
N GLY A 456 -30.30 -23.24 -53.39
CA GLY A 456 -29.26 -22.42 -52.77
C GLY A 456 -29.55 -20.90 -52.85
N VAL A 457 -28.77 -20.11 -52.12
CA VAL A 457 -28.87 -18.64 -52.09
C VAL A 457 -28.13 -18.04 -53.28
N ASP A 458 -28.73 -17.01 -53.90
CA ASP A 458 -28.08 -16.25 -54.96
C ASP A 458 -26.96 -15.36 -54.38
N VAL A 459 -25.83 -15.32 -55.07
CA VAL A 459 -24.62 -14.63 -54.60
C VAL A 459 -24.81 -13.12 -54.54
N SER A 460 -25.61 -12.55 -55.46
CA SER A 460 -25.96 -11.13 -55.46
C SER A 460 -26.54 -10.68 -54.10
N LYS A 461 -27.48 -11.46 -53.56
CA LYS A 461 -28.14 -11.19 -52.28
C LYS A 461 -27.22 -11.36 -51.07
N LEU A 462 -26.27 -12.30 -51.14
CA LEU A 462 -25.23 -12.45 -50.10
C LEU A 462 -24.28 -11.27 -50.10
N LEU A 463 -23.91 -10.75 -51.27
CA LEU A 463 -23.08 -9.55 -51.41
C LEU A 463 -23.81 -8.29 -50.94
N GLU A 464 -25.11 -8.17 -51.18
CA GLU A 464 -25.94 -7.09 -50.62
C GLU A 464 -26.01 -7.16 -49.09
N ALA A 465 -26.23 -8.36 -48.52
CA ALA A 465 -26.22 -8.56 -47.07
C ALA A 465 -24.84 -8.25 -46.47
N LEU A 466 -23.76 -8.63 -47.16
CA LEU A 466 -22.38 -8.31 -46.78
C LEU A 466 -22.13 -6.80 -46.78
N ALA A 467 -22.53 -6.10 -47.84
CA ALA A 467 -22.38 -4.65 -47.95
C ALA A 467 -23.16 -3.92 -46.86
N SER A 468 -24.43 -4.31 -46.63
CA SER A 468 -25.27 -3.72 -45.58
C SER A 468 -24.70 -3.95 -44.17
N ALA A 469 -24.19 -5.15 -43.88
CA ALA A 469 -23.54 -5.44 -42.60
C ALA A 469 -22.22 -4.68 -42.44
N TRP A 470 -21.43 -4.57 -43.51
CA TRP A 470 -20.17 -3.83 -43.52
C TRP A 470 -20.37 -2.34 -43.28
N GLU A 471 -21.31 -1.70 -43.98
CA GLU A 471 -21.62 -0.27 -43.84
C GLU A 471 -21.95 0.11 -42.39
N ARG A 472 -22.55 -0.79 -41.62
CA ARG A 472 -22.93 -0.56 -40.22
C ARG A 472 -21.84 -0.88 -39.20
N ILE A 473 -20.86 -1.73 -39.53
CA ILE A 473 -19.84 -2.24 -38.60
C ILE A 473 -18.48 -1.55 -38.82
N PHE A 474 -18.14 -1.26 -40.07
CA PHE A 474 -16.85 -0.69 -40.49
C PHE A 474 -16.96 0.81 -40.82
N ASP A 475 -17.95 1.51 -40.24
CA ASP A 475 -18.19 2.95 -40.38
C ASP A 475 -16.89 3.74 -40.66
N ASN A 476 -16.84 4.45 -41.80
CA ASN A 476 -15.71 5.26 -42.30
C ASN A 476 -14.54 4.52 -43.00
N ASP A 477 -14.68 3.24 -43.36
CA ASP A 477 -13.70 2.55 -44.22
C ASP A 477 -13.98 2.78 -45.73
N ASN A 478 -12.94 3.12 -46.49
CA ASN A 478 -13.04 3.41 -47.94
C ASN A 478 -12.51 2.28 -48.83
N SER A 479 -12.05 1.17 -48.26
CA SER A 479 -11.43 0.06 -49.02
C SER A 479 -12.43 -0.92 -49.64
N GLY A 480 -13.70 -0.85 -49.23
CA GLY A 480 -14.79 -1.73 -49.68
C GLY A 480 -14.83 -3.06 -48.92
N PRO A 481 -16.00 -3.74 -48.88
CA PRO A 481 -16.29 -4.80 -47.90
C PRO A 481 -15.30 -5.95 -47.92
N ILE A 482 -14.98 -6.47 -49.12
CA ILE A 482 -14.08 -7.62 -49.27
C ILE A 482 -12.65 -7.26 -48.85
N ALA A 483 -12.15 -6.08 -49.26
CA ALA A 483 -10.78 -5.67 -48.95
C ALA A 483 -10.61 -5.37 -47.45
N SER A 484 -11.57 -4.65 -46.84
CA SER A 484 -11.61 -4.37 -45.40
C SER A 484 -11.53 -5.66 -44.57
N ILE A 485 -12.37 -6.64 -44.91
CA ILE A 485 -12.47 -7.89 -44.15
C ILE A 485 -11.18 -8.71 -44.30
N LYS A 486 -10.63 -8.82 -45.53
CA LYS A 486 -9.36 -9.51 -45.77
C LYS A 486 -8.20 -8.84 -45.04
N ALA A 487 -8.12 -7.52 -45.07
CA ALA A 487 -7.08 -6.76 -44.36
C ALA A 487 -7.19 -6.94 -42.83
N ALA A 488 -8.40 -6.87 -42.28
CA ALA A 488 -8.63 -7.10 -40.86
C ALA A 488 -8.28 -8.54 -40.44
N ALA A 489 -8.66 -9.54 -41.25
CA ALA A 489 -8.33 -10.94 -40.97
C ALA A 489 -6.81 -11.20 -41.02
N ALA A 490 -6.12 -10.63 -42.01
CA ALA A 490 -4.66 -10.73 -42.14
C ALA A 490 -3.94 -10.04 -40.96
N SER A 491 -4.44 -8.88 -40.53
CA SER A 491 -3.93 -8.17 -39.35
C SER A 491 -4.06 -9.01 -38.09
N VAL A 492 -5.25 -9.59 -37.83
CA VAL A 492 -5.47 -10.48 -36.67
C VAL A 492 -4.53 -11.68 -36.71
N ALA A 493 -4.42 -12.38 -37.84
CA ALA A 493 -3.53 -13.52 -37.96
C ALA A 493 -2.06 -13.12 -37.75
N GLY A 494 -1.64 -11.96 -38.27
CA GLY A 494 -0.32 -11.40 -38.06
C GLY A 494 -0.03 -11.11 -36.58
N THR A 495 -0.94 -10.45 -35.87
CA THR A 495 -0.77 -10.15 -34.43
C THR A 495 -0.73 -11.43 -33.59
N VAL A 496 -1.61 -12.40 -33.86
CA VAL A 496 -1.62 -13.68 -33.15
C VAL A 496 -0.33 -14.47 -33.44
N ALA A 497 0.17 -14.47 -34.67
CA ALA A 497 1.44 -15.09 -35.02
C ALA A 497 2.62 -14.41 -34.31
N GLN A 498 2.64 -13.07 -34.23
CA GLN A 498 3.67 -12.33 -33.48
C GLN A 498 3.66 -12.68 -31.99
N VAL A 499 2.48 -12.81 -31.36
CA VAL A 499 2.36 -13.23 -29.96
C VAL A 499 2.87 -14.66 -29.77
N ALA A 500 2.48 -15.58 -30.66
CA ALA A 500 2.94 -16.96 -30.62
C ALA A 500 4.46 -17.04 -30.74
N GLN A 501 5.04 -16.31 -31.71
CA GLN A 501 6.47 -16.28 -31.95
C GLN A 501 7.25 -15.68 -30.77
N ALA A 502 6.78 -14.56 -30.23
CA ALA A 502 7.41 -13.93 -29.07
C ALA A 502 7.47 -14.86 -27.85
N LEU A 503 6.42 -15.66 -27.62
CA LEU A 503 6.39 -16.66 -26.53
C LEU A 503 7.22 -17.91 -26.83
N LEU A 504 7.55 -18.20 -28.09
CA LEU A 504 8.43 -19.31 -28.48
C LEU A 504 9.89 -18.94 -28.34
N ASP A 505 10.24 -17.73 -28.80
CA ASP A 505 11.61 -17.22 -28.81
C ASP A 505 12.10 -16.83 -27.41
N SER A 506 11.16 -16.65 -26.48
CA SER A 506 11.48 -16.25 -25.11
C SER A 506 11.56 -17.46 -24.17
N GLU A 507 12.61 -17.49 -23.37
CA GLU A 507 12.69 -18.43 -22.25
C GLU A 507 11.87 -17.92 -21.05
N PRO A 508 11.16 -18.80 -20.32
CA PRO A 508 10.49 -18.41 -19.09
C PRO A 508 11.54 -17.93 -18.10
N ALA A 509 11.46 -16.67 -17.67
CA ALA A 509 12.37 -16.13 -16.68
C ALA A 509 12.30 -16.98 -15.41
N VAL A 510 13.43 -17.55 -14.98
CA VAL A 510 13.54 -18.23 -13.69
C VAL A 510 13.36 -17.18 -12.60
N GLN A 511 12.19 -17.16 -11.96
CA GLN A 511 11.94 -16.34 -10.78
C GLN A 511 12.80 -16.89 -9.63
N LEU A 512 14.01 -16.35 -9.50
CA LEU A 512 14.95 -16.67 -8.41
C LEU A 512 14.55 -16.02 -7.07
N THR A 513 13.57 -15.12 -7.08
CA THR A 513 13.04 -14.45 -5.90
C THR A 513 11.58 -14.83 -5.73
N LYS A 514 11.26 -15.57 -4.67
CA LYS A 514 9.90 -15.58 -4.14
C LYS A 514 9.67 -14.18 -3.60
N ASP A 515 9.06 -13.31 -4.39
CA ASP A 515 8.65 -12.01 -3.89
C ASP A 515 7.73 -12.24 -2.69
N ASP A 516 8.09 -11.66 -1.54
CA ASP A 516 7.24 -11.65 -0.35
C ASP A 516 5.89 -11.07 -0.77
N LYS A 517 4.87 -11.92 -0.88
CA LYS A 517 3.53 -11.50 -1.32
C LYS A 517 3.10 -10.31 -0.49
N ALA A 518 3.03 -9.14 -1.14
CA ALA A 518 2.60 -7.92 -0.51
C ALA A 518 1.24 -8.15 0.16
N ALA A 519 1.06 -7.58 1.35
CA ALA A 519 -0.21 -7.71 2.07
C ALA A 519 -1.36 -7.16 1.21
N PRO A 520 -2.49 -7.89 1.07
CA PRO A 520 -3.59 -7.44 0.22
C PRO A 520 -4.07 -6.03 0.60
N PRO A 521 -4.45 -5.16 -0.36
CA PRO A 521 -4.75 -3.76 -0.09
C PRO A 521 -5.86 -3.55 0.96
N ILE A 522 -6.85 -4.43 0.98
CA ILE A 522 -7.91 -4.42 2.00
C ILE A 522 -7.40 -4.69 3.41
N THR A 523 -6.36 -5.52 3.56
CA THR A 523 -5.76 -5.80 4.87
C THR A 523 -4.94 -4.63 5.36
N VAL A 524 -4.22 -3.95 4.45
CA VAL A 524 -3.50 -2.70 4.73
C VAL A 524 -4.50 -1.62 5.13
N ARG A 525 -5.61 -1.46 4.39
CA ARG A 525 -6.68 -0.52 4.74
C ARG A 525 -7.29 -0.83 6.11
N ALA A 526 -7.58 -2.09 6.40
CA ALA A 526 -8.11 -2.49 7.70
C ALA A 526 -7.14 -2.17 8.86
N GLN A 527 -5.82 -2.28 8.64
CA GLN A 527 -4.81 -1.85 9.62
C GLN A 527 -4.79 -0.32 9.78
N GLN A 528 -4.89 0.43 8.69
CA GLN A 528 -5.00 1.90 8.72
C GLN A 528 -6.22 2.34 9.54
N VAL A 529 -7.41 1.77 9.29
CA VAL A 529 -8.63 2.08 10.06
C VAL A 529 -8.46 1.77 11.54
N LYS A 530 -7.78 0.66 11.88
CA LYS A 530 -7.49 0.33 13.29
C LYS A 530 -6.56 1.38 13.93
N SER A 531 -5.52 1.81 13.23
CA SER A 531 -4.63 2.90 13.68
C SER A 531 -5.39 4.21 13.88
N GLU A 532 -6.19 4.61 12.89
CA GLU A 532 -7.04 5.81 12.94
C GLU A 532 -7.99 5.79 14.16
N LEU A 533 -8.56 4.62 14.48
CA LEU A 533 -9.43 4.44 15.64
C LEU A 533 -8.67 4.57 16.96
N GLU A 534 -7.47 4.02 17.06
CA GLU A 534 -6.59 4.14 18.23
C GLU A 534 -6.11 5.58 18.44
N GLU A 535 -5.72 6.26 17.36
CA GLU A 535 -5.36 7.67 17.37
C GLU A 535 -6.53 8.56 17.78
N THR A 536 -7.73 8.27 17.29
CA THR A 536 -8.95 8.98 17.69
C THR A 536 -9.22 8.83 19.19
N LYS A 537 -9.01 7.64 19.77
CA LYS A 537 -9.12 7.43 21.22
C LYS A 537 -8.07 8.25 21.98
N ALA A 538 -6.82 8.24 21.52
CA ALA A 538 -5.75 9.02 22.14
C ALA A 538 -6.02 10.54 22.08
N LEU A 539 -6.55 11.03 20.96
CA LEU A 539 -6.94 12.44 20.81
C LEU A 539 -8.11 12.81 21.73
N ARG A 540 -9.10 11.93 21.90
CA ARG A 540 -10.20 12.15 22.86
C ARG A 540 -9.68 12.27 24.30
N THR A 541 -8.81 11.36 24.75
CA THR A 541 -8.21 11.45 26.09
C THR A 541 -7.42 12.75 26.28
N ARG A 542 -6.66 13.17 25.25
CA ARG A 542 -5.93 14.45 25.30
C ARG A 542 -6.87 15.65 25.38
N LEU A 543 -7.98 15.62 24.64
CA LEU A 543 -8.97 16.68 24.65
C LEU A 543 -9.66 16.79 26.02
N GLU A 544 -10.07 15.67 26.61
CA GLU A 544 -10.65 15.63 27.97
C GLU A 544 -9.67 16.18 29.03
N SER A 545 -8.38 15.83 28.93
CA SER A 545 -7.33 16.39 29.78
C SER A 545 -7.21 17.90 29.61
N ARG A 546 -7.22 18.41 28.38
CA ARG A 546 -7.16 19.87 28.13
C ARG A 546 -8.41 20.58 28.63
N GLU A 547 -9.59 19.98 28.51
CA GLU A 547 -10.83 20.52 29.08
C GLU A 547 -10.80 20.55 30.61
N ALA A 548 -10.16 19.56 31.25
CA ALA A 548 -9.93 19.57 32.69
C ALA A 548 -8.97 20.70 33.10
N ASP A 549 -7.84 20.87 32.41
CA ASP A 549 -6.90 21.97 32.62
C ASP A 549 -7.60 23.34 32.49
N ILE A 550 -8.43 23.51 31.45
CA ILE A 550 -9.20 24.74 31.22
C ILE A 550 -10.18 24.99 32.37
N ARG A 551 -10.84 23.95 32.88
CA ARG A 551 -11.75 24.08 34.04
C ARG A 551 -10.98 24.49 35.29
N GLU A 552 -9.85 23.86 35.56
CA GLU A 552 -9.01 24.20 36.72
C GLU A 552 -8.47 25.64 36.62
N LEU A 553 -7.98 26.05 35.45
CA LEU A 553 -7.54 27.42 35.20
C LEU A 553 -8.67 28.44 35.38
N LYS A 554 -9.89 28.11 34.93
CA LYS A 554 -11.07 28.97 35.16
C LYS A 554 -11.42 29.10 36.64
N MET A 555 -11.31 28.01 37.42
CA MET A 555 -11.54 28.05 38.87
C MET A 555 -10.46 28.86 39.59
N SER A 556 -9.20 28.64 39.25
CA SER A 556 -8.07 29.41 39.76
C SER A 556 -8.21 30.91 39.44
N LEU A 557 -8.61 31.24 38.21
CA LEU A 557 -8.87 32.63 37.82
C LEU A 557 -9.98 33.28 38.66
N ARG A 558 -11.09 32.56 38.92
CA ARG A 558 -12.17 33.05 39.79
C ARG A 558 -11.69 33.27 41.22
N SER A 559 -10.95 32.32 41.79
CA SER A 559 -10.35 32.47 43.12
C SER A 559 -9.43 33.70 43.19
N LYS A 560 -8.63 33.94 42.14
CA LYS A 560 -7.79 35.14 42.06
C LYS A 560 -8.58 36.44 41.89
N GLN A 561 -9.72 36.41 41.19
CA GLN A 561 -10.64 37.55 41.12
C GLN A 561 -11.27 37.85 42.48
N GLU A 562 -11.65 36.83 43.26
CA GLU A 562 -12.16 36.98 44.63
C GLU A 562 -11.09 37.55 45.57
N GLU A 563 -9.87 37.00 45.55
CA GLU A 563 -8.71 37.53 46.30
C GLU A 563 -8.44 39.01 45.97
N LEU A 564 -8.47 39.38 44.68
CA LEU A 564 -8.32 40.77 44.25
C LEU A 564 -9.46 41.64 44.76
N GLY A 565 -10.71 41.14 44.76
CA GLY A 565 -11.86 41.82 45.35
C GLY A 565 -11.67 42.09 46.85
N GLU A 566 -11.19 41.10 47.62
CA GLU A 566 -10.88 41.29 49.04
C GLU A 566 -9.77 42.32 49.27
N LEU A 567 -8.69 42.25 48.48
CA LEU A 567 -7.58 43.20 48.57
C LEU A 567 -8.03 44.62 48.22
N GLN A 568 -8.90 44.77 47.22
CA GLN A 568 -9.48 46.07 46.87
C GLN A 568 -10.29 46.64 48.04
N VAL A 569 -11.14 45.84 48.69
CA VAL A 569 -11.89 46.27 49.88
C VAL A 569 -10.95 46.64 51.04
N ARG A 570 -9.89 45.86 51.28
CA ARG A 570 -8.88 46.18 52.31
C ARG A 570 -8.15 47.49 52.01
N LYS A 571 -7.80 47.72 50.75
CA LYS A 571 -7.21 48.96 50.27
C LYS A 571 -8.15 50.14 50.53
N ASP A 572 -9.41 50.06 50.08
CA ASP A 572 -10.39 51.13 50.26
C ASP A 572 -10.63 51.44 51.76
N LEU A 573 -10.63 50.41 52.62
CA LEU A 573 -10.74 50.58 54.07
C LEU A 573 -9.51 51.27 54.67
N ALA A 574 -8.31 50.88 54.24
CA ALA A 574 -7.05 51.49 54.69
C ALA A 574 -6.96 52.96 54.22
N GLU A 575 -7.34 53.25 52.98
CA GLU A 575 -7.41 54.61 52.44
C GLU A 575 -8.41 55.46 53.23
N LYS A 576 -9.58 54.92 53.58
CA LYS A 576 -10.56 55.61 54.42
C LYS A 576 -10.05 55.86 55.84
N ARG A 577 -9.35 54.89 56.45
CA ARG A 577 -8.70 55.06 57.76
C ARG A 577 -7.62 56.13 57.70
N LEU A 578 -6.80 56.13 56.67
CA LEU A 578 -5.75 57.13 56.46
C LEU A 578 -6.35 58.54 56.26
N ALA A 579 -7.44 58.65 55.49
CA ALA A 579 -8.15 59.92 55.32
C ALA A 579 -8.74 60.44 56.64
N ASN A 580 -9.31 59.55 57.45
CA ASN A 580 -9.81 59.91 58.79
C ASN A 580 -8.66 60.34 59.72
N GLN A 581 -7.57 59.57 59.78
CA GLN A 581 -6.40 59.91 60.59
C GLN A 581 -5.80 61.25 60.16
N SER A 582 -5.65 61.49 58.85
CA SER A 582 -5.18 62.77 58.32
C SER A 582 -6.10 63.93 58.73
N ARG A 583 -7.42 63.71 58.81
CA ARG A 583 -8.36 64.71 59.30
C ARG A 583 -8.20 64.96 60.80
N GLU A 584 -7.99 63.92 61.60
CA GLU A 584 -7.72 64.03 63.04
C GLU A 584 -6.39 64.74 63.31
N ASP A 585 -5.33 64.39 62.59
CA ASP A 585 -4.02 65.03 62.68
C ASP A 585 -4.12 66.51 62.33
N LYS A 586 -4.86 66.87 61.26
CA LYS A 586 -5.14 68.28 60.93
C LYS A 586 -5.85 69.00 62.08
N MET A 587 -6.89 68.40 62.66
CA MET A 587 -7.58 68.98 63.82
C MET A 587 -6.67 69.08 65.06
N ALA A 588 -5.73 68.15 65.24
CA ALA A 588 -4.76 68.18 66.34
C ALA A 588 -3.70 69.26 66.14
N ILE A 589 -3.21 69.43 64.91
CA ILE A 589 -2.32 70.53 64.51
C ILE A 589 -3.00 71.86 64.76
N GLU A 590 -4.24 72.07 64.29
CA GLU A 590 -5.00 73.31 64.54
C GLU A 590 -5.16 73.58 66.05
N LYS A 591 -5.38 72.55 66.87
CA LYS A 591 -5.43 72.70 68.34
C LYS A 591 -4.07 73.06 68.94
N LEU A 592 -2.99 72.46 68.46
CA LEU A 592 -1.62 72.77 68.92
C LEU A 592 -1.21 74.19 68.50
N GLU A 593 -1.54 74.61 67.29
CA GLU A 593 -1.34 75.97 66.80
C GLU A 593 -2.06 76.99 67.70
N ARG A 594 -3.33 76.75 68.04
CA ARG A 594 -4.06 77.62 68.99
C ARG A 594 -3.39 77.69 70.37
N LYS A 595 -2.96 76.55 70.92
CA LYS A 595 -2.23 76.53 72.21
C LYS A 595 -0.89 77.25 72.13
N LEU A 596 -0.19 77.12 71.02
CA LEU A 596 1.08 77.79 70.79
C LEU A 596 0.88 79.31 70.70
N GLU A 597 -0.13 79.78 69.99
CA GLU A 597 -0.52 81.20 69.96
C GLU A 597 -0.91 81.72 71.36
N GLU A 598 -1.68 80.94 72.13
CA GLU A 598 -2.04 81.29 73.51
C GLU A 598 -0.80 81.38 74.42
N ALA A 599 0.11 80.40 74.34
CA ALA A 599 1.36 80.39 75.10
C ALA A 599 2.30 81.53 74.70
N GLN A 600 2.40 81.85 73.40
CA GLN A 600 3.16 83.00 72.91
C GLN A 600 2.58 84.32 73.41
N LYS A 601 1.25 84.49 73.38
CA LYS A 601 0.59 85.66 73.97
C LYS A 601 0.83 85.75 75.47
N GLN A 602 0.84 84.62 76.18
CA GLN A 602 1.14 84.60 77.61
C GLN A 602 2.61 84.94 77.91
N MET A 603 3.55 84.44 77.11
CA MET A 603 4.97 84.81 77.17
C MET A 603 5.14 86.31 76.96
N GLN A 604 4.54 86.88 75.91
CA GLN A 604 4.61 88.33 75.64
C GLN A 604 4.02 89.16 76.79
N ARG A 605 2.94 88.70 77.42
CA ARG A 605 2.39 89.36 78.62
C ARG A 605 3.37 89.32 79.79
N LYS A 606 3.99 88.17 80.05
CA LYS A 606 4.99 88.03 81.10
C LYS A 606 6.26 88.82 80.82
N GLU A 607 6.72 88.85 79.57
CA GLU A 607 7.85 89.69 79.15
C GLU A 607 7.55 91.15 79.44
N LYS A 608 6.34 91.62 79.10
CA LYS A 608 5.90 92.98 79.42
C LYS A 608 5.83 93.24 80.93
N GLU A 609 5.28 92.31 81.71
CA GLU A 609 5.27 92.39 83.18
C GLU A 609 6.71 92.42 83.75
N PHE A 610 7.62 91.62 83.18
CA PHE A 610 9.03 91.62 83.59
C PHE A 610 9.74 92.92 83.23
N GLU A 611 9.51 93.48 82.04
CA GLU A 611 9.98 94.80 81.64
C GLU A 611 9.49 95.87 82.62
N GLU A 612 8.18 95.88 82.95
CA GLU A 612 7.61 96.81 83.93
C GLU A 612 8.24 96.65 85.33
N THR A 613 8.53 95.40 85.77
CA THR A 613 9.23 95.18 87.05
C THR A 613 10.72 95.54 86.99
N MET A 614 11.39 95.35 85.85
CA MET A 614 12.80 95.72 85.67
C MET A 614 12.95 97.24 85.66
N ASP A 615 12.04 97.96 85.00
CA ASP A 615 11.98 99.42 85.06
C ASP A 615 11.77 99.92 86.49
N HIS A 616 10.91 99.26 87.27
CA HIS A 616 10.73 99.57 88.69
C HIS A 616 12.01 99.32 89.51
N LEU A 617 12.68 98.18 89.32
CA LEU A 617 13.92 97.87 90.03
C LEU A 617 15.06 98.81 89.63
N GLN A 618 15.12 99.21 88.35
CA GLN A 618 16.11 100.18 87.88
C GLN A 618 15.87 101.55 88.51
N ALA A 619 14.60 101.98 88.63
CA ALA A 619 14.24 103.19 89.34
C ALA A 619 14.64 103.14 90.83
N ASP A 620 14.47 101.99 91.49
CA ASP A 620 14.90 101.78 92.87
C ASP A 620 16.44 101.81 93.00
N ILE A 621 17.18 101.20 92.05
CA ILE A 621 18.65 101.25 92.01
C ILE A 621 19.12 102.70 91.88
N ASP A 622 18.56 103.47 90.96
CA ASP A 622 18.95 104.87 90.74
C ASP A 622 18.68 105.71 92.01
N SER A 623 17.59 105.44 92.74
CA SER A 623 17.31 106.06 94.05
C SER A 623 18.37 105.69 95.09
N LEU A 624 18.70 104.40 95.22
CA LEU A 624 19.70 103.92 96.18
C LEU A 624 21.11 104.42 95.86
N GLU A 625 21.46 104.60 94.58
CA GLU A 625 22.74 105.18 94.18
C GLU A 625 22.84 106.67 94.54
N SER A 626 21.73 107.41 94.43
CA SER A 626 21.63 108.79 94.93
C SER A 626 21.84 108.86 96.45
N GLU A 627 21.18 107.98 97.21
CA GLU A 627 21.34 107.89 98.67
C GLU A 627 22.77 107.46 99.09
N ARG A 628 23.40 106.56 98.33
CA ARG A 628 24.80 106.18 98.53
C ARG A 628 25.75 107.36 98.29
N GLY A 629 25.47 108.20 97.29
CA GLY A 629 26.22 109.43 97.03
C GLY A 629 26.22 110.37 98.24
N GLU A 630 25.05 110.61 98.82
CA GLU A 630 24.88 111.47 99.99
C GLU A 630 25.57 110.94 101.26
N LEU A 631 25.60 109.61 101.43
CA LEU A 631 26.29 108.96 102.56
C LEU A 631 27.82 108.92 102.39
N LYS A 632 28.32 108.90 101.15
CA LYS A 632 29.77 108.94 100.85
C LYS A 632 30.38 110.31 101.18
N ASP A 633 29.63 111.39 101.04
CA ASP A 633 30.07 112.73 101.45
C ASP A 633 30.07 112.92 102.97
N LYS A 634 29.18 112.24 103.70
CA LYS A 634 29.19 112.19 105.18
C LYS A 634 30.34 111.33 105.75
N LEU A 635 30.93 110.43 104.97
CA LEU A 635 32.01 109.52 105.39
C LEU A 635 33.43 110.12 105.28
N LYS A 636 33.63 111.28 104.63
CA LYS A 636 34.96 111.92 104.52
C LYS A 636 35.46 112.65 105.79
N ASN A 637 34.60 112.91 106.79
CA ASN A 637 34.92 113.73 107.96
C ASN A 637 35.25 112.99 109.27
N TYR A 638 35.27 111.64 109.31
CA TYR A 638 35.65 110.89 110.52
C TYR A 638 36.62 109.75 110.20
N SER A 639 37.91 110.06 110.38
CA SER A 639 39.06 109.17 110.69
C SER A 639 39.35 108.00 109.75
N LYS A 640 40.48 108.03 109.02
CA LYS A 640 41.86 107.70 109.46
C LYS A 640 41.97 106.36 110.22
N LYS A 641 42.72 105.46 109.55
CA LYS A 641 43.47 104.26 109.99
C LYS A 641 42.88 102.86 109.69
N VAL A 642 43.47 102.29 108.62
CA VAL A 642 43.80 100.85 108.37
C VAL A 642 42.59 99.99 107.95
N PHE A 643 42.25 99.74 106.66
CA PHE A 643 42.99 99.26 105.46
C PHE A 643 43.63 97.87 105.74
N ILE A 644 43.28 96.72 105.12
CA ILE A 644 42.91 96.41 103.72
C ILE A 644 42.24 95.03 103.59
N GLU A 645 41.23 95.00 102.70
CA GLU A 645 40.82 94.03 101.64
C GLU A 645 41.05 92.51 101.79
N GLY A 646 40.18 91.66 101.26
CA GLY A 646 39.01 91.92 100.41
C GLY A 646 38.48 90.62 99.82
N VAL A 647 37.16 90.51 99.74
CA VAL A 647 36.45 89.41 99.09
C VAL A 647 35.47 90.04 98.10
N LYS A 648 35.22 89.29 97.03
CA LYS A 648 34.12 89.39 96.05
C LYS A 648 34.46 90.38 94.92
N SER A 649 34.05 90.17 93.67
CA SER A 649 32.85 89.50 93.18
C SER A 649 32.97 89.29 91.66
N SER A 650 32.14 88.36 91.15
CA SER A 650 31.38 88.42 89.90
C SER A 650 32.00 89.03 88.64
N VAL A 651 31.86 88.34 87.51
CA VAL A 651 31.36 89.03 86.31
C VAL A 651 30.44 88.12 85.51
N VAL A 652 29.30 88.72 85.15
CA VAL A 652 28.33 88.36 84.11
C VAL A 652 28.99 88.56 82.74
N ASN A 653 28.56 87.88 81.68
CA ASN A 653 28.13 88.57 80.44
C ASN A 653 27.76 87.63 79.30
N ALA A 654 26.77 88.13 78.58
CA ALA A 654 26.15 87.59 77.40
C ALA A 654 26.85 88.03 76.11
N THR A 655 26.32 87.48 75.02
CA THR A 655 26.15 88.07 73.67
C THR A 655 27.28 88.05 72.63
N LEU A 656 26.96 87.33 71.53
CA LEU A 656 26.87 87.74 70.12
C LEU A 656 28.14 87.98 69.25
N ASN A 657 28.21 87.12 68.22
CA ASN A 657 28.42 87.39 66.80
C ASN A 657 29.80 87.72 66.17
N SER A 658 30.14 86.83 65.24
CA SER A 658 30.60 87.03 63.85
C SER A 658 32.10 87.05 63.52
N SER A 659 32.47 86.00 62.76
CA SER A 659 33.32 85.98 61.56
C SER A 659 34.77 86.48 61.62
N GLN A 660 35.74 85.56 61.48
CA GLN A 660 36.58 85.41 60.28
C GLN A 660 37.60 84.25 60.39
N ASN A 661 37.70 83.49 59.29
CA ASN A 661 38.83 82.71 58.74
C ASN A 661 40.01 82.27 59.63
N THR A 662 40.23 80.96 59.73
CA THR A 662 41.55 80.34 59.49
C THR A 662 41.45 78.85 59.11
N SER A 663 42.25 78.51 58.10
CA SER A 663 42.60 77.23 57.48
C SER A 663 42.51 75.90 58.26
N VAL A 664 41.97 74.90 57.55
CA VAL A 664 42.27 73.46 57.52
C VAL A 664 43.57 73.02 58.22
N ARG A 665 43.43 72.11 59.20
CA ARG A 665 44.33 70.96 59.40
C ARG A 665 43.48 69.73 59.71
N GLU A 666 43.51 68.75 58.81
CA GLU A 666 42.81 67.47 58.95
C GLU A 666 43.27 66.76 60.23
N SER A 667 42.32 66.52 61.15
CA SER A 667 42.60 65.79 62.38
C SER A 667 42.65 64.28 62.06
N PRO A 668 43.79 63.59 62.26
CA PRO A 668 43.93 62.16 62.03
C PRO A 668 42.95 61.32 62.88
N LEU A 669 42.38 61.88 63.95
CA LEU A 669 41.35 61.24 64.77
C LEU A 669 40.04 61.04 63.98
N LEU A 670 39.61 62.04 63.21
CA LEU A 670 38.35 62.04 62.49
C LEU A 670 38.39 61.09 61.29
N LEU A 671 39.55 61.00 60.61
CA LEU A 671 39.78 59.99 59.58
C LEU A 671 39.81 58.57 60.15
N ASN A 672 40.31 58.39 61.37
CA ASN A 672 40.29 57.07 62.03
C ASN A 672 38.87 56.67 62.46
N GLU A 673 38.08 57.63 62.94
CA GLU A 673 36.68 57.40 63.29
C GLU A 673 35.83 57.09 62.06
N ILE A 674 36.02 57.80 60.94
CA ILE A 674 35.38 57.48 59.66
C ILE A 674 35.79 56.09 59.15
N ARG A 675 37.06 55.67 59.32
CA ARG A 675 37.47 54.30 58.96
C ARG A 675 36.82 53.24 59.85
N SER A 676 36.75 53.50 61.16
CA SER A 676 36.10 52.60 62.12
C SER A 676 34.61 52.44 61.81
N LEU A 677 33.91 53.55 61.54
CA LEU A 677 32.50 53.55 61.17
C LEU A 677 32.26 52.89 59.80
N LYS A 678 33.14 53.10 58.82
CA LYS A 678 33.07 52.39 57.52
C LYS A 678 33.29 50.88 57.69
N LEU A 679 34.17 50.46 58.60
CA LEU A 679 34.38 49.04 58.90
C LEU A 679 33.17 48.42 59.61
N ALA A 680 32.59 49.14 60.59
CA ALA A 680 31.37 48.72 61.27
C ALA A 680 30.18 48.61 60.28
N LEU A 681 30.00 49.60 59.40
CA LEU A 681 28.99 49.56 58.35
C LEU A 681 29.20 48.38 57.39
N LYS A 682 30.46 48.10 57.01
CA LYS A 682 30.78 46.96 56.14
C LYS A 682 30.48 45.62 56.82
N ASN A 683 30.72 45.51 58.12
CA ASN A 683 30.39 44.32 58.90
C ASN A 683 28.87 44.13 59.02
N GLU A 684 28.12 45.20 59.29
CA GLU A 684 26.64 45.17 59.31
C GLU A 684 26.05 44.81 57.94
N GLN A 685 26.61 45.36 56.85
CA GLN A 685 26.20 44.98 55.50
C GLN A 685 26.50 43.51 55.18
N ALA A 686 27.63 42.98 55.65
CA ALA A 686 27.98 41.58 55.48
C ALA A 686 27.09 40.63 56.30
N GLU A 687 26.79 40.97 57.55
CA GLU A 687 25.83 40.26 58.42
C GLU A 687 24.42 40.25 57.80
N LYS A 688 23.93 41.42 57.35
CA LYS A 688 22.64 41.54 56.66
C LYS A 688 22.59 40.70 55.39
N PHE A 689 23.65 40.73 54.57
CA PHE A 689 23.72 39.91 53.35
C PHE A 689 23.72 38.42 53.69
N LYS A 690 24.45 38.01 54.74
CA LYS A 690 24.48 36.62 55.21
C LYS A 690 23.09 36.15 55.67
N LEU A 691 22.39 36.96 56.46
CA LEU A 691 21.02 36.67 56.90
C LEU A 691 20.03 36.59 55.72
N GLN A 692 20.18 37.46 54.72
CA GLN A 692 19.37 37.40 53.50
C GLN A 692 19.65 36.12 52.69
N VAL A 693 20.91 35.73 52.54
CA VAL A 693 21.30 34.48 51.87
C VAL A 693 20.78 33.27 52.63
N ASP A 694 20.87 33.25 53.96
CA ASP A 694 20.37 32.15 54.78
C ASP A 694 18.84 32.04 54.72
N HIS A 695 18.12 33.18 54.64
CA HIS A 695 16.68 33.18 54.40
C HIS A 695 16.31 32.61 53.02
N ILE A 696 17.04 32.98 51.97
CA ILE A 696 16.82 32.47 50.61
C ILE A 696 17.15 30.98 50.53
N LYS A 697 18.23 30.52 51.19
CA LYS A 697 18.57 29.10 51.30
C LYS A 697 17.47 28.31 52.01
N ASN A 698 16.95 28.81 53.13
CA ASN A 698 15.84 28.17 53.83
C ASN A 698 14.57 28.08 52.95
N LEU A 699 14.28 29.11 52.14
CA LEU A 699 13.20 29.09 51.14
C LEU A 699 13.46 28.04 50.04
N LEU A 700 14.70 27.90 49.58
CA LEU A 700 15.09 26.91 48.59
C LEU A 700 15.00 25.48 49.14
N ASP A 701 15.41 25.26 50.40
CA ASP A 701 15.35 23.96 51.07
C ASP A 701 13.92 23.53 51.41
N GLN A 702 12.97 24.47 51.53
CA GLN A 702 11.53 24.18 51.64
C GLN A 702 10.91 23.70 50.32
N LEU A 703 11.57 23.92 49.18
CA LEU A 703 11.10 23.40 47.89
C LEU A 703 11.47 21.92 47.75
N LYS A 704 10.54 21.12 47.22
CA LYS A 704 10.79 19.70 46.99
C LYS A 704 11.94 19.53 45.98
N PRO A 705 13.00 18.78 46.29
CA PRO A 705 14.14 18.64 45.41
C PRO A 705 13.74 17.98 44.09
N LEU A 706 14.24 18.53 42.97
CA LEU A 706 14.00 18.00 41.63
C LEU A 706 14.68 16.64 41.48
N ASN A 707 13.88 15.58 41.41
CA ASN A 707 14.38 14.22 41.21
C ASN A 707 14.53 13.99 39.70
N ILE A 708 15.75 14.19 39.18
CA ILE A 708 16.06 13.87 37.78
C ILE A 708 15.92 12.35 37.63
N PRO A 709 15.10 11.83 36.70
CA PRO A 709 15.01 10.39 36.46
C PRO A 709 16.41 9.87 36.11
N LYS A 710 17.00 9.05 36.99
CA LYS A 710 18.17 8.26 36.61
C LYS A 710 17.74 7.38 35.45
N ARG A 711 18.39 7.54 34.29
CA ARG A 711 18.26 6.61 33.14
C ARG A 711 18.37 5.20 33.72
N LYS A 712 17.30 4.40 33.63
CA LYS A 712 17.32 3.01 34.11
C LYS A 712 18.54 2.32 33.52
N SER A 713 19.27 1.62 34.38
CA SER A 713 20.52 0.93 34.13
C SER A 713 20.52 0.22 32.78
N THR A 714 21.55 0.53 31.99
CA THR A 714 21.83 -0.04 30.67
C THR A 714 22.17 -1.53 30.68
N GLU A 715 22.07 -2.22 31.82
CA GLU A 715 22.49 -3.63 31.95
C GLU A 715 21.50 -4.61 31.34
N GLU A 716 20.19 -4.43 31.53
CA GLU A 716 19.18 -5.28 30.89
C GLU A 716 19.17 -5.10 29.37
N LEU A 717 19.31 -3.85 28.92
CA LEU A 717 19.42 -3.51 27.49
C LEU A 717 20.71 -4.06 26.88
N LYS A 718 21.85 -3.96 27.57
CA LYS A 718 23.11 -4.57 27.11
C LYS A 718 23.00 -6.10 27.09
N HIS A 719 22.40 -6.71 28.10
CA HIS A 719 22.21 -8.15 28.16
C HIS A 719 21.26 -8.65 27.06
N LEU A 720 20.18 -7.91 26.78
CA LEU A 720 19.27 -8.19 25.67
C LEU A 720 19.94 -8.00 24.30
N THR A 721 20.77 -6.97 24.13
CA THR A 721 21.53 -6.76 22.89
C THR A 721 22.56 -7.87 22.68
N ILE A 722 23.25 -8.30 23.73
CA ILE A 722 24.18 -9.44 23.66
C ILE A 722 23.42 -10.72 23.32
N LYS A 723 22.27 -10.98 23.98
CA LYS A 723 21.42 -12.14 23.68
C LYS A 723 20.89 -12.13 22.24
N ALA A 724 20.50 -10.95 21.75
CA ALA A 724 20.05 -10.78 20.38
C ALA A 724 21.18 -11.04 19.39
N GLN A 725 22.39 -10.53 19.65
CA GLN A 725 23.56 -10.80 18.81
C GLN A 725 23.98 -12.27 18.80
N THR A 726 23.92 -12.96 19.96
CA THR A 726 24.21 -14.40 20.00
C THR A 726 23.17 -15.21 19.24
N LEU A 727 21.87 -14.91 19.41
CA LEU A 727 20.80 -15.59 18.67
C LEU A 727 20.90 -15.35 17.16
N LEU A 728 21.27 -14.13 16.74
CA LEU A 728 21.47 -13.81 15.33
C LEU A 728 22.66 -14.59 14.74
N SER A 729 23.75 -14.73 15.51
CA SER A 729 24.90 -15.56 15.11
C SER A 729 24.57 -17.05 15.05
N ASP A 730 23.72 -17.56 15.94
CA ASP A 730 23.31 -18.96 15.94
C ASP A 730 22.36 -19.26 14.77
N ILE A 731 21.40 -18.37 14.51
CA ILE A 731 20.53 -18.46 13.33
C ILE A 731 21.36 -18.38 12.04
N GLN A 732 22.36 -17.50 11.95
CA GLN A 732 23.25 -17.45 10.79
C GLN A 732 24.08 -18.74 10.60
N ARG A 733 24.40 -19.47 11.67
CA ARG A 733 25.04 -20.79 11.57
C ARG A 733 24.06 -21.88 11.12
N ASP A 734 22.83 -21.85 11.61
CA ASP A 734 21.82 -22.88 11.36
C ASP A 734 21.07 -22.68 10.03
N MET A 735 21.08 -21.47 9.46
CA MET A 735 20.50 -21.16 8.15
C MET A 735 21.37 -21.59 6.97
N LEU A 736 22.60 -22.09 7.22
CA LEU A 736 23.43 -22.71 6.19
C LEU A 736 23.06 -24.19 6.09
N PRO A 737 22.53 -24.67 4.95
CA PRO A 737 22.07 -26.05 4.81
C PRO A 737 23.22 -27.03 5.04
N THR A 738 23.08 -27.89 6.04
CA THR A 738 24.04 -28.96 6.32
C THR A 738 23.62 -30.22 5.58
N VAL A 739 24.46 -30.67 4.64
CA VAL A 739 24.26 -31.93 3.92
C VAL A 739 25.01 -33.03 4.66
N VAL A 740 24.31 -34.11 5.03
CA VAL A 740 24.92 -35.27 5.67
C VAL A 740 25.72 -36.05 4.61
N ASP A 741 27.04 -36.14 4.77
CA ASP A 741 27.90 -36.92 3.89
C ASP A 741 27.60 -38.42 4.02
N ILE A 742 27.06 -39.01 2.96
CA ILE A 742 26.64 -40.43 2.90
C ILE A 742 27.68 -41.34 2.22
N SER A 743 28.82 -40.80 1.78
CA SER A 743 29.82 -41.52 0.97
C SER A 743 30.47 -42.73 1.67
N LYS A 744 30.34 -42.87 3.00
CA LYS A 744 30.97 -43.94 3.80
C LYS A 744 30.02 -44.71 4.73
N ARG A 745 28.70 -44.75 4.45
CA ARG A 745 27.74 -45.43 5.33
C ARG A 745 27.82 -46.97 5.26
N ARG A 746 27.68 -47.63 6.41
CA ARG A 746 27.29 -49.05 6.55
C ARG A 746 25.98 -49.15 7.34
N PRO A 747 25.11 -50.15 7.08
CA PRO A 747 23.83 -50.27 7.78
C PRO A 747 24.01 -50.58 9.27
N GLY A 748 23.47 -49.74 10.16
CA GLY A 748 23.36 -50.03 11.60
C GLY A 748 24.08 -49.08 12.57
N GLU A 749 24.89 -48.12 12.11
CA GLU A 749 25.55 -47.14 12.99
C GLU A 749 24.77 -45.81 13.10
N PRO A 750 24.71 -45.18 14.29
CA PRO A 750 24.02 -43.90 14.48
C PRO A 750 24.74 -42.75 13.74
N SER A 751 23.96 -41.75 13.32
CA SER A 751 24.42 -40.65 12.46
C SER A 751 25.56 -39.85 13.11
N LEU A 752 26.65 -39.64 12.37
CA LEU A 752 27.63 -38.61 12.69
C LEU A 752 26.99 -37.22 12.53
N GLU A 753 27.44 -36.27 13.35
CA GLU A 753 26.94 -34.89 13.36
C GLU A 753 27.10 -34.21 11.98
N PRO A 754 26.16 -33.35 11.57
CA PRO A 754 26.20 -32.69 10.25
C PRO A 754 27.45 -31.81 10.13
N ALA A 755 28.32 -32.09 9.15
CA ALA A 755 29.51 -31.29 8.92
C ALA A 755 29.24 -30.20 7.87
N ASN A 756 29.44 -28.94 8.25
CA ASN A 756 29.27 -27.80 7.34
C ASN A 756 30.58 -27.54 6.56
N HIS A 757 30.70 -28.10 5.35
CA HIS A 757 31.92 -28.07 4.54
C HIS A 757 32.37 -26.64 4.16
N ILE A 758 31.42 -25.70 4.03
CA ILE A 758 31.67 -24.30 3.67
C ILE A 758 32.36 -23.55 4.83
N VAL A 759 31.96 -23.84 6.08
CA VAL A 759 32.55 -23.20 7.27
C VAL A 759 33.99 -23.68 7.50
N ARG A 760 34.29 -24.96 7.26
CA ARG A 760 35.67 -25.47 7.34
C ARG A 760 36.59 -24.88 6.29
N ARG A 761 36.09 -24.65 5.07
CA ARG A 761 36.86 -24.04 3.97
C ARG A 761 37.19 -22.58 4.27
N MET A 762 36.20 -21.79 4.72
CA MET A 762 36.41 -20.38 5.09
C MET A 762 37.31 -20.21 6.34
N GLN A 763 37.36 -21.19 7.24
CA GLN A 763 38.29 -21.18 8.38
C GLN A 763 39.71 -21.60 7.96
N GLN A 764 39.86 -22.46 6.96
CA GLN A 764 41.17 -22.82 6.39
C GLN A 764 41.77 -21.72 5.51
N GLU A 765 40.95 -20.84 4.93
CA GLU A 765 41.42 -19.66 4.18
C GLU A 765 41.79 -18.46 5.07
N LYS A 766 41.57 -18.57 6.40
CA LYS A 766 41.95 -17.55 7.40
C LYS A 766 43.13 -17.95 8.30
N LEU A 767 43.77 -19.08 8.00
CA LEU A 767 45.08 -19.50 8.53
C LEU A 767 46.08 -19.49 7.37
#